data_AF-A0A1F6EGX9-F1
#
_entry.id   AF-A0A1F6EGX9-F1
#
_cell.length_a   1.000
_cell.length_b   1.000
_cell.length_c   1.000
_cell.angle_alpha   90.00
_cell.angle_beta   90.00
_cell.angle_gamma   90.00
#
_symmetry.space_group_name_H-M   'P 1'
#
loop_
_entity.id
_entity.type
_entity.pdbx_description
1 polymer ?
#
loop_
_entity_poly.entity_id
_entity_poly.type
_entity_poly.pdbx_seq_one_letter_code
_entity_poly.pdbx_strand_id
1 'polypeptide(L)'
;MMKYIVAGVALILAIIGTFYFLSGSKFSETATYDTDTIIESSLAVAQGEQTTLKSGATLTVRGDLTVDGAIACDGGALSLIVEGETRVNGTLSCAGGITVVAQGPIAFSPDARVVSDGSVQIVNDASKIAKADADVEKVFNETGEDTGAGTRIGPMIEGGTVGGGVSLTSQNTFADAGFGARLLSFVSVAEAEEARDKDGNVIPGVVISGTWTIGEGGMPPAGVDVPTPDKKIKKIILNFNFGKDGDVALKNFHLVGPQGRSGESDEGKSCNARGKDGENAFRFRVQARNITLDEFRLELGDGGDGGSAETTKDCDPGVAKGGKGGEAGNFKMTAEGEIQINSFHIVPGRGGSGGSAIAHGKDGLPACPGTKGGDATATGGDGGKNKKELAATGGVAGIANVTIDSVVGGIGGDATANPGKGGSGTACKCNGGAGGKGTATAGKGGDASLSGITGTSKGGKGGDADSQGGQGGNGGSCKVNEPTGGNGGKGGDAKSTFGKGGTAQTNGEGGTVKDETGGSGGNGGDGCGPGGDGKGGLGKPPGTDGAKGKLICTEEKPKTAPDTGGTSVTPGTGTQTTGGTSGAGTTGGTSETKTIQAIQFEGKYLPVDQLIIEDEVGCGAEHWHAAEGLVVATDGSQVFDPGPQCGFGKVRDLPVQQVAAPR
;
A
#
# COMPACT_ATOMS: atom_id res chain seq x y z
N MET A 1 14.07 -35.74 17.48
CA MET A 1 13.62 -34.42 16.97
C MET A 1 12.09 -34.28 16.93
N MET A 2 11.34 -35.28 16.47
CA MET A 2 9.87 -35.16 16.31
C MET A 2 9.07 -34.96 17.62
N LYS A 3 9.54 -35.45 18.77
CA LYS A 3 8.88 -35.25 20.08
C LYS A 3 9.00 -33.83 20.66
N TYR A 4 10.03 -33.06 20.29
CA TYR A 4 10.22 -31.69 20.78
C TYR A 4 9.43 -30.66 19.96
N ILE A 5 9.16 -30.96 18.69
CA ILE A 5 8.33 -30.10 17.82
C ILE A 5 6.86 -30.18 18.24
N VAL A 6 6.35 -31.37 18.58
CA VAL A 6 4.95 -31.52 19.02
C VAL A 6 4.71 -30.87 20.38
N ALA A 7 5.67 -30.94 21.31
CA ALA A 7 5.57 -30.27 22.61
C ALA A 7 5.69 -28.73 22.49
N GLY A 8 6.53 -28.23 21.58
CA GLY A 8 6.66 -26.79 21.30
C GLY A 8 5.40 -26.20 20.67
N VAL A 9 4.78 -26.90 19.70
CA VAL A 9 3.53 -26.45 19.08
C VAL A 9 2.36 -26.50 20.06
N ALA A 10 2.27 -27.52 20.92
CA ALA A 10 1.25 -27.59 21.96
C ALA A 10 1.40 -26.50 23.03
N LEU A 11 2.64 -26.12 23.39
CA LEU A 11 2.91 -25.04 24.32
C LEU A 11 2.61 -23.66 23.71
N ILE A 12 2.93 -23.44 22.43
CA ILE A 12 2.60 -22.20 21.70
C ILE A 12 1.08 -22.08 21.54
N LEU A 13 0.37 -23.16 21.19
CA LEU A 13 -1.10 -23.16 21.12
C LEU A 13 -1.75 -22.99 22.50
N ALA A 14 -1.14 -23.51 23.58
CA ALA A 14 -1.61 -23.27 24.94
C ALA A 14 -1.36 -21.81 25.37
N ILE A 15 -0.22 -21.21 25.01
CA ILE A 15 0.09 -19.80 25.34
C ILE A 15 -0.81 -18.86 24.53
N ILE A 16 -1.02 -19.12 23.24
CA ILE A 16 -1.95 -18.35 22.39
C ILE A 16 -3.39 -18.52 22.91
N GLY A 17 -3.81 -19.74 23.24
CA GLY A 17 -5.13 -20.01 23.81
C GLY A 17 -5.34 -19.36 25.17
N THR A 18 -4.32 -19.31 26.02
CA THR A 18 -4.40 -18.67 27.35
C THR A 18 -4.37 -17.15 27.23
N PHE A 19 -3.66 -16.58 26.26
CA PHE A 19 -3.66 -15.14 25.97
C PHE A 19 -5.01 -14.69 25.38
N TYR A 20 -5.61 -15.49 24.47
CA TYR A 20 -6.97 -15.25 23.97
C TYR A 20 -8.01 -15.33 25.09
N PHE A 21 -7.84 -16.27 26.05
CA PHE A 21 -8.73 -16.45 27.20
C PHE A 21 -8.55 -15.40 28.32
N LEU A 22 -7.42 -14.68 28.34
CA LEU A 22 -7.12 -13.62 29.30
C LEU A 22 -7.41 -12.21 28.76
N SER A 23 -7.51 -12.03 27.45
CA SER A 23 -7.75 -10.73 26.81
C SER A 23 -9.24 -10.43 26.57
N GLY A 24 -10.10 -11.47 26.51
CA GLY A 24 -11.55 -11.28 26.46
C GLY A 24 -12.09 -11.05 27.86
N SER A 25 -12.59 -9.84 28.14
CA SER A 25 -13.46 -9.59 29.30
C SER A 25 -14.56 -10.65 29.31
N LYS A 26 -14.55 -11.53 30.31
CA LYS A 26 -15.54 -12.60 30.46
C LYS A 26 -16.89 -11.99 30.82
N PHE A 27 -17.63 -11.55 29.81
CA PHE A 27 -19.04 -11.28 29.98
C PHE A 27 -19.77 -12.61 30.23
N SER A 28 -20.71 -12.60 31.17
CA SER A 28 -21.69 -13.67 31.27
C SER A 28 -22.72 -13.45 30.17
N GLU A 29 -22.83 -14.36 29.21
CA GLU A 29 -23.88 -14.29 28.20
C GLU A 29 -25.25 -14.48 28.88
N THR A 30 -26.10 -13.46 28.83
CA THR A 30 -27.40 -13.44 29.54
C THR A 30 -28.58 -13.58 28.60
N ALA A 31 -28.44 -13.17 27.34
CA ALA A 31 -29.46 -13.31 26.31
C ALA A 31 -28.85 -13.55 24.94
N THR A 32 -29.49 -14.42 24.16
CA THR A 32 -29.15 -14.67 22.76
C THR A 32 -30.42 -14.61 21.93
N TYR A 33 -30.41 -13.81 20.86
CA TYR A 33 -31.54 -13.65 19.93
C TYR A 33 -31.10 -14.08 18.53
N ASP A 34 -31.68 -15.15 18.00
CA ASP A 34 -31.37 -15.72 16.67
C ASP A 34 -32.43 -15.39 15.60
N THR A 35 -33.52 -14.75 16.00
CA THR A 35 -34.56 -14.20 15.12
C THR A 35 -34.94 -12.79 15.56
N ASP A 36 -35.57 -12.04 14.65
CA ASP A 36 -36.12 -10.73 14.98
C ASP A 36 -36.99 -10.79 16.23
N THR A 37 -36.68 -9.96 17.22
CA THR A 37 -37.28 -10.00 18.55
C THR A 37 -37.76 -8.62 18.95
N ILE A 38 -38.98 -8.56 19.51
CA ILE A 38 -39.56 -7.33 20.06
C ILE A 38 -39.63 -7.47 21.58
N ILE A 39 -39.02 -6.52 22.28
CA ILE A 39 -39.15 -6.34 23.73
C ILE A 39 -40.16 -5.21 23.95
N GLU A 40 -41.29 -5.59 24.54
CA GLU A 40 -42.44 -4.69 24.79
C GLU A 40 -42.17 -3.66 25.90
N SER A 41 -41.10 -3.83 26.67
CA SER A 41 -40.67 -2.95 27.77
C SER A 41 -39.26 -2.39 27.55
N SER A 42 -38.74 -1.62 28.50
CA SER A 42 -37.32 -1.24 28.52
C SER A 42 -36.42 -2.47 28.68
N LEU A 43 -35.22 -2.40 28.10
CA LEU A 43 -34.15 -3.40 28.21
C LEU A 43 -32.92 -2.76 28.87
N ALA A 44 -32.38 -3.42 29.90
CA ALA A 44 -31.09 -3.07 30.49
C ALA A 44 -30.14 -4.26 30.37
N VAL A 45 -28.94 -4.03 29.84
CA VAL A 45 -27.83 -5.00 29.83
C VAL A 45 -26.84 -4.57 30.90
N ALA A 46 -26.79 -5.27 32.02
CA ALA A 46 -26.01 -4.83 33.17
C ALA A 46 -24.49 -5.00 32.96
N GLN A 47 -23.70 -4.32 33.79
CA GLN A 47 -22.24 -4.46 33.75
C GLN A 47 -21.82 -5.92 33.96
N GLY A 48 -20.95 -6.43 33.09
CA GLY A 48 -20.51 -7.83 33.11
C GLY A 48 -21.45 -8.82 32.41
N GLU A 49 -22.59 -8.35 31.89
CA GLU A 49 -23.50 -9.14 31.06
C GLU A 49 -23.28 -8.89 29.57
N GLN A 50 -23.62 -9.88 28.74
CA GLN A 50 -23.64 -9.74 27.28
C GLN A 50 -24.94 -10.28 26.68
N THR A 51 -25.50 -9.49 25.77
CA THR A 51 -26.57 -9.90 24.87
C THR A 51 -26.01 -10.13 23.47
N THR A 52 -26.27 -11.28 22.85
CA THR A 52 -25.76 -11.63 21.52
C THR A 52 -26.89 -11.73 20.49
N LEU A 53 -26.81 -11.01 19.38
CA LEU A 53 -27.74 -11.16 18.24
C LEU A 53 -27.10 -12.04 17.16
N LYS A 54 -27.80 -13.07 16.69
CA LYS A 54 -27.28 -14.03 15.71
C LYS A 54 -27.95 -13.88 14.36
N SER A 55 -27.26 -14.31 13.32
CA SER A 55 -27.78 -14.41 11.95
C SER A 55 -28.38 -13.10 11.40
N GLY A 56 -27.89 -11.94 11.87
CA GLY A 56 -28.40 -10.61 11.50
C GLY A 56 -29.78 -10.27 12.06
N ALA A 57 -30.21 -10.92 13.15
CA ALA A 57 -31.47 -10.63 13.82
C ALA A 57 -31.57 -9.15 14.23
N THR A 58 -32.78 -8.60 14.16
CA THR A 58 -33.11 -7.25 14.66
C THR A 58 -33.72 -7.32 16.05
N LEU A 59 -33.19 -6.54 16.97
CA LEU A 59 -33.76 -6.34 18.29
C LEU A 59 -34.51 -5.01 18.34
N THR A 60 -35.83 -5.07 18.52
CA THR A 60 -36.70 -3.91 18.69
C THR A 60 -37.06 -3.75 20.17
N VAL A 61 -36.78 -2.60 20.76
CA VAL A 61 -37.11 -2.26 22.15
C VAL A 61 -38.13 -1.13 22.13
N ARG A 62 -39.35 -1.39 22.62
CA ARG A 62 -40.42 -0.37 22.68
C ARG A 62 -40.24 0.63 23.82
N GLY A 63 -39.52 0.24 24.87
CA GLY A 63 -39.11 1.13 25.95
C GLY A 63 -37.70 1.70 25.73
N ASP A 64 -37.03 1.99 26.84
CA ASP A 64 -35.64 2.48 26.84
C ASP A 64 -34.64 1.33 26.70
N LEU A 65 -33.51 1.59 26.06
CA LEU A 65 -32.37 0.68 26.00
C LEU A 65 -31.21 1.25 26.82
N THR A 66 -30.78 0.56 27.86
CA THR A 66 -29.55 0.88 28.62
C THR A 66 -28.53 -0.25 28.49
N VAL A 67 -27.32 0.06 28.06
CA VAL A 67 -26.23 -0.91 27.88
C VAL A 67 -25.05 -0.53 28.77
N ASP A 68 -24.95 -1.13 29.95
CA ASP A 68 -23.78 -1.02 30.85
C ASP A 68 -22.79 -2.18 30.64
N GLY A 69 -23.27 -3.32 30.12
CA GLY A 69 -22.49 -4.48 29.72
C GLY A 69 -22.07 -4.45 28.26
N ALA A 70 -22.44 -5.48 27.50
CA ALA A 70 -22.15 -5.58 26.07
C ALA A 70 -23.35 -6.05 25.24
N ILE A 71 -23.51 -5.50 24.04
CA ILE A 71 -24.31 -6.11 22.98
C ILE A 71 -23.38 -6.50 21.84
N ALA A 72 -23.40 -7.78 21.49
CA ALA A 72 -22.57 -8.36 20.45
C ALA A 72 -23.40 -8.95 19.32
N CYS A 73 -22.76 -9.25 18.19
CA CYS A 73 -23.37 -10.07 17.14
C CYS A 73 -22.56 -11.33 16.83
N ASP A 74 -23.23 -12.37 16.31
CA ASP A 74 -22.62 -13.61 15.82
C ASP A 74 -23.27 -14.00 14.48
N GLY A 75 -22.57 -13.68 13.39
CA GLY A 75 -23.02 -13.89 12.03
C GLY A 75 -24.04 -12.84 11.58
N GLY A 76 -23.63 -11.88 10.75
CA GLY A 76 -24.48 -10.79 10.25
C GLY A 76 -24.35 -9.50 11.06
N ALA A 77 -24.99 -8.43 10.60
CA ALA A 77 -24.90 -7.11 11.24
C ALA A 77 -25.72 -7.01 12.54
N LEU A 78 -25.30 -6.16 13.46
CA LEU A 78 -26.06 -5.79 14.66
C LEU A 78 -27.14 -4.78 14.27
N SER A 79 -28.41 -5.10 14.49
CA SER A 79 -29.54 -4.23 14.16
C SER A 79 -30.40 -3.96 15.40
N LEU A 80 -30.42 -2.71 15.84
CA LEU A 80 -31.17 -2.24 17.00
C LEU A 80 -32.21 -1.20 16.56
N ILE A 81 -33.45 -1.36 17.01
CA ILE A 81 -34.52 -0.37 16.87
C ILE A 81 -35.02 -0.04 18.27
N VAL A 82 -34.96 1.23 18.68
CA VAL A 82 -35.35 1.68 20.02
C VAL A 82 -36.35 2.82 19.89
N GLU A 83 -37.53 2.64 20.49
CA GLU A 83 -38.58 3.67 20.49
C GLU A 83 -38.38 4.70 21.63
N GLY A 84 -37.82 4.29 22.77
CA GLY A 84 -37.48 5.14 23.91
C GLY A 84 -36.06 5.73 23.89
N GLU A 85 -35.52 6.07 25.07
CA GLU A 85 -34.15 6.55 25.23
C GLU A 85 -33.13 5.42 24.95
N THR A 86 -32.07 5.72 24.20
CA THR A 86 -30.93 4.81 24.02
C THR A 86 -29.71 5.33 24.78
N ARG A 87 -29.28 4.59 25.81
CA ARG A 87 -28.07 4.89 26.58
C ARG A 87 -27.06 3.75 26.47
N VAL A 88 -25.87 4.06 25.97
CA VAL A 88 -24.77 3.09 25.84
C VAL A 88 -23.60 3.55 26.69
N ASN A 89 -23.37 2.87 27.80
CA ASN A 89 -22.25 3.11 28.70
C ASN A 89 -21.14 2.06 28.51
N GLY A 90 -21.50 0.85 28.08
CA GLY A 90 -20.62 -0.27 27.84
C GLY A 90 -20.23 -0.44 26.38
N THR A 91 -20.33 -1.67 25.86
CA THR A 91 -19.79 -2.05 24.54
C THR A 91 -20.87 -2.44 23.53
N LEU A 92 -20.76 -1.94 22.30
CA LEU A 92 -21.41 -2.52 21.11
C LEU A 92 -20.32 -3.12 20.22
N SER A 93 -20.45 -4.39 19.85
CA SER A 93 -19.42 -5.07 19.04
C SER A 93 -20.04 -5.95 17.96
N CYS A 94 -19.65 -5.80 16.70
CA CYS A 94 -20.15 -6.67 15.66
C CYS A 94 -19.24 -6.85 14.44
N ALA A 95 -19.07 -8.10 14.00
CA ALA A 95 -18.54 -8.42 12.68
C ALA A 95 -19.68 -8.41 11.65
N GLY A 96 -19.78 -7.36 10.83
CA GLY A 96 -20.80 -7.17 9.79
C GLY A 96 -21.42 -5.78 9.75
N GLY A 97 -21.07 -4.89 10.67
CA GLY A 97 -21.66 -3.55 10.78
C GLY A 97 -22.65 -3.42 11.95
N ILE A 98 -22.97 -2.17 12.29
CA ILE A 98 -23.89 -1.83 13.38
C ILE A 98 -24.92 -0.83 12.86
N THR A 99 -26.19 -1.09 13.10
CA THR A 99 -27.29 -0.18 12.78
C THR A 99 -28.11 0.07 14.03
N VAL A 100 -28.29 1.35 14.37
CA VAL A 100 -29.14 1.79 15.48
C VAL A 100 -30.16 2.79 14.94
N VAL A 101 -31.45 2.43 15.04
CA VAL A 101 -32.57 3.34 14.81
C VAL A 101 -33.13 3.74 16.16
N ALA A 102 -32.90 4.96 16.60
CA ALA A 102 -33.41 5.44 17.89
C ALA A 102 -34.37 6.61 17.69
N GLN A 103 -35.63 6.40 18.05
CA GLN A 103 -36.69 7.41 17.89
C GLN A 103 -36.69 8.41 19.05
N GLY A 104 -36.19 8.00 20.23
CA GLY A 104 -35.95 8.87 21.38
C GLY A 104 -34.51 9.42 21.45
N PRO A 105 -34.16 10.09 22.58
CA PRO A 105 -32.81 10.61 22.81
C PRO A 105 -31.73 9.52 22.79
N ILE A 106 -30.51 9.88 22.41
CA ILE A 106 -29.38 8.96 22.32
C ILE A 106 -28.21 9.51 23.12
N ALA A 107 -27.62 8.70 23.99
CA ALA A 107 -26.41 9.03 24.73
C ALA A 107 -25.42 7.86 24.73
N PHE A 108 -24.24 8.09 24.17
CA PHE A 108 -23.07 7.26 24.39
C PHE A 108 -22.19 7.93 25.44
N SER A 109 -21.85 7.20 26.50
CA SER A 109 -20.98 7.71 27.56
C SER A 109 -19.53 7.85 27.10
N PRO A 110 -18.69 8.64 27.78
CA PRO A 110 -17.26 8.71 27.49
C PRO A 110 -16.51 7.38 27.63
N ASP A 111 -17.07 6.41 28.37
CA ASP A 111 -16.49 5.08 28.53
C ASP A 111 -17.03 4.07 27.49
N ALA A 112 -17.99 4.49 26.67
CA ALA A 112 -18.61 3.64 25.67
C ALA A 112 -17.60 3.18 24.62
N ARG A 113 -17.75 1.92 24.19
CA ARG A 113 -16.92 1.32 23.15
C ARG A 113 -17.77 0.79 22.02
N VAL A 114 -17.43 1.16 20.79
CA VAL A 114 -18.09 0.62 19.59
C VAL A 114 -17.03 0.00 18.69
N VAL A 115 -17.19 -1.29 18.41
CA VAL A 115 -16.24 -2.06 17.58
C VAL A 115 -17.00 -2.70 16.43
N SER A 116 -16.56 -2.45 15.20
CA SER A 116 -17.20 -3.03 14.01
C SER A 116 -16.21 -3.18 12.86
N ASP A 117 -16.34 -4.18 12.02
CA ASP A 117 -15.58 -4.29 10.75
C ASP A 117 -16.42 -3.87 9.52
N GLY A 118 -17.68 -3.50 9.73
CA GLY A 118 -18.61 -3.03 8.72
C GLY A 118 -19.06 -1.58 8.97
N SER A 119 -19.98 -1.13 8.13
CA SER A 119 -20.57 0.21 8.25
C SER A 119 -21.32 0.38 9.57
N VAL A 120 -21.24 1.57 10.16
CA VAL A 120 -22.00 1.94 11.35
C VAL A 120 -23.00 3.03 10.99
N GLN A 121 -24.27 2.81 11.25
CA GLN A 121 -25.33 3.74 10.92
C GLN A 121 -26.17 4.03 12.15
N ILE A 122 -26.26 5.30 12.54
CA ILE A 122 -27.14 5.74 13.63
C ILE A 122 -28.08 6.80 13.08
N VAL A 123 -29.36 6.52 13.21
CA VAL A 123 -30.42 7.33 12.62
C VAL A 123 -31.62 7.42 13.57
N ASN A 124 -32.46 8.43 13.36
CA ASN A 124 -33.76 8.52 14.04
C ASN A 124 -34.92 7.90 13.26
N ASP A 125 -34.69 7.50 12.01
CA ASP A 125 -35.70 6.89 11.16
C ASP A 125 -35.08 5.80 10.28
N ALA A 126 -35.69 4.62 10.25
CA ALA A 126 -35.19 3.46 9.52
C ALA A 126 -35.08 3.67 8.00
N SER A 127 -35.81 4.64 7.44
CA SER A 127 -35.72 5.05 6.03
C SER A 127 -34.43 5.77 5.69
N LYS A 128 -33.68 6.26 6.69
CA LYS A 128 -32.39 6.95 6.51
C LYS A 128 -31.19 6.00 6.48
N ILE A 129 -31.43 4.70 6.69
CA ILE A 129 -30.40 3.66 6.61
C ILE A 129 -30.12 3.32 5.14
N ALA A 130 -28.84 3.34 4.75
CA ALA A 130 -28.40 2.74 3.51
C ALA A 130 -28.33 1.21 3.67
N LYS A 131 -29.32 0.49 3.12
CA LYS A 131 -29.47 -0.96 3.30
C LYS A 131 -28.76 -1.77 2.21
N ALA A 132 -28.81 -1.30 0.97
CA ALA A 132 -28.18 -1.96 -0.17
C ALA A 132 -26.77 -1.42 -0.43
N ASP A 133 -25.88 -2.25 -0.98
CA ASP A 133 -24.52 -1.86 -1.37
C ASP A 133 -24.50 -0.61 -2.26
N ALA A 134 -25.47 -0.49 -3.18
CA ALA A 134 -25.59 0.66 -4.07
C ALA A 134 -25.95 1.96 -3.31
N ASP A 135 -26.76 1.85 -2.25
CA ASP A 135 -27.08 3.00 -1.39
C ASP A 135 -25.87 3.38 -0.55
N VAL A 136 -25.16 2.39 0.02
CA VAL A 136 -23.92 2.62 0.77
C VAL A 136 -22.89 3.30 -0.12
N GLU A 137 -22.71 2.83 -1.35
CA GLU A 137 -21.81 3.43 -2.33
C GLU A 137 -22.23 4.86 -2.69
N LYS A 138 -23.53 5.11 -2.86
CA LYS A 138 -24.06 6.46 -3.10
C LYS A 138 -23.73 7.41 -1.96
N VAL A 139 -23.99 7.01 -0.70
CA VAL A 139 -23.68 7.85 0.46
C VAL A 139 -22.17 8.02 0.63
N PHE A 140 -21.38 6.96 0.40
CA PHE A 140 -19.92 7.02 0.42
C PHE A 140 -19.38 8.05 -0.59
N ASN A 141 -19.87 8.02 -1.83
CA ASN A 141 -19.46 8.94 -2.89
C ASN A 141 -19.91 10.38 -2.58
N GLU A 142 -21.16 10.57 -2.14
CA GLU A 142 -21.70 11.88 -1.74
C GLU A 142 -20.93 12.50 -0.56
N THR A 143 -20.45 11.67 0.36
CA THR A 143 -19.58 12.10 1.46
C THR A 143 -18.22 12.60 0.96
N GLY A 144 -17.78 12.17 -0.23
CA GLY A 144 -16.56 12.66 -0.88
C GLY A 144 -16.75 13.89 -1.75
N GLU A 145 -17.97 14.41 -1.90
CA GLU A 145 -18.27 15.53 -2.79
C GLU A 145 -18.73 16.77 -2.01
N ASP A 146 -18.26 17.96 -2.42
CA ASP A 146 -18.66 19.25 -1.85
C ASP A 146 -20.04 19.70 -2.37
N THR A 147 -21.04 18.85 -2.12
CA THR A 147 -22.43 18.99 -2.57
C THR A 147 -23.37 19.12 -1.38
N GLY A 148 -24.58 19.63 -1.62
CA GLY A 148 -25.61 19.81 -0.59
C GLY A 148 -25.76 21.25 -0.12
N ALA A 149 -26.94 21.54 0.45
CA ALA A 149 -27.30 22.84 0.99
C ALA A 149 -27.07 22.90 2.51
N GLY A 150 -27.01 24.12 3.07
CA GLY A 150 -26.90 24.35 4.51
C GLY A 150 -25.47 24.62 4.99
N THR A 151 -25.33 24.67 6.32
CA THR A 151 -24.05 24.82 7.00
C THR A 151 -23.26 23.52 6.91
N ARG A 152 -21.97 23.58 6.56
CA ARG A 152 -21.16 22.39 6.29
C ARG A 152 -19.71 22.57 6.70
N ILE A 153 -19.09 21.50 7.18
CA ILE A 153 -17.63 21.32 7.26
C ILE A 153 -17.24 20.01 6.55
N GLY A 154 -16.20 20.09 5.73
CA GLY A 154 -15.83 19.02 4.79
C GLY A 154 -16.81 18.91 3.60
N PRO A 155 -16.57 17.98 2.66
CA PRO A 155 -15.43 17.09 2.64
C PRO A 155 -14.11 17.78 2.36
N MET A 156 -13.04 17.12 2.79
CA MET A 156 -11.70 17.59 2.54
C MET A 156 -11.33 17.29 1.08
N ILE A 157 -11.62 18.22 0.16
CA ILE A 157 -11.35 18.08 -1.28
C ILE A 157 -10.69 19.33 -1.84
N GLU A 158 -9.79 19.15 -2.82
CA GLU A 158 -9.09 20.25 -3.47
C GLU A 158 -10.04 21.20 -4.22
N GLY A 159 -9.87 22.51 -4.00
CA GLY A 159 -10.73 23.56 -4.56
C GLY A 159 -11.99 23.83 -3.74
N GLY A 160 -12.09 23.28 -2.52
CA GLY A 160 -13.19 23.53 -1.61
C GLY A 160 -13.19 24.99 -1.16
N THR A 161 -14.28 25.72 -1.44
CA THR A 161 -14.38 27.13 -1.03
C THR A 161 -14.75 27.25 0.45
N VAL A 162 -14.01 28.05 1.21
CA VAL A 162 -14.50 28.62 2.47
C VAL A 162 -15.56 29.67 2.10
N GLY A 163 -16.83 29.35 2.30
CA GLY A 163 -17.95 30.21 1.94
C GLY A 163 -18.03 31.48 2.78
N GLY A 164 -18.57 32.56 2.22
CA GLY A 164 -18.88 33.78 2.97
C GLY A 164 -19.88 33.49 4.10
N GLY A 165 -19.52 33.81 5.34
CA GLY A 165 -20.30 33.49 6.55
C GLY A 165 -19.49 32.79 7.65
N VAL A 166 -18.31 32.26 7.32
CA VAL A 166 -17.39 31.66 8.31
C VAL A 166 -16.76 32.76 9.16
N SER A 167 -17.05 32.74 10.46
CA SER A 167 -16.48 33.69 11.41
C SER A 167 -15.09 33.25 11.82
N LEU A 168 -14.06 33.86 11.19
CA LEU A 168 -12.65 33.66 11.53
C LEU A 168 -12.22 34.40 12.79
N THR A 169 -13.11 35.18 13.41
CA THR A 169 -12.79 35.92 14.63
C THR A 169 -12.71 34.99 15.83
N SER A 170 -11.51 34.48 16.11
CA SER A 170 -11.13 34.09 17.46
C SER A 170 -11.03 35.35 18.31
N GLN A 171 -12.15 35.81 18.86
CA GLN A 171 -12.12 36.72 19.99
C GLN A 171 -13.09 36.22 21.02
N ASN A 172 -12.53 35.53 22.02
CA ASN A 172 -12.97 35.67 23.40
C ASN A 172 -12.86 37.14 23.81
N THR A 173 -13.71 38.01 23.25
CA THR A 173 -14.06 39.28 23.87
C THR A 173 -15.22 38.96 24.80
N PHE A 174 -14.87 38.45 25.98
CA PHE A 174 -15.65 38.71 27.18
C PHE A 174 -15.68 40.23 27.35
N ALA A 175 -16.64 40.88 26.69
CA ALA A 175 -16.97 42.26 26.92
C ALA A 175 -17.51 42.37 28.35
N ASP A 176 -16.60 42.77 29.23
CA ASP A 176 -16.81 43.65 30.40
C ASP A 176 -18.28 43.97 30.72
N ALA A 177 -18.97 42.99 31.32
CA ALA A 177 -20.22 43.20 32.01
C ALA A 177 -19.95 43.01 33.51
N GLY A 178 -19.60 44.12 34.17
CA GLY A 178 -19.94 44.37 35.56
C GLY A 178 -19.46 43.32 36.57
N PHE A 179 -18.30 43.59 37.15
CA PHE A 179 -17.77 43.02 38.38
C PHE A 179 -18.81 43.13 39.53
N GLY A 180 -19.72 42.17 39.67
CA GLY A 180 -20.75 42.27 40.70
C GLY A 180 -21.92 41.30 40.68
N ALA A 181 -21.75 40.01 40.35
CA ALA A 181 -22.66 38.97 40.84
C ALA A 181 -22.17 37.54 40.56
N ARG A 182 -21.95 36.79 41.65
CA ARG A 182 -22.14 35.32 41.83
C ARG A 182 -21.09 34.40 41.18
N LEU A 183 -20.15 33.83 41.93
CA LEU A 183 -20.29 32.65 42.81
C LEU A 183 -21.03 31.48 42.15
N LEU A 184 -20.27 30.41 41.85
CA LEU A 184 -20.69 29.02 41.72
C LEU A 184 -21.76 28.72 40.65
N SER A 185 -21.33 28.34 39.45
CA SER A 185 -22.15 27.59 38.49
C SER A 185 -21.70 26.13 38.46
N PHE A 186 -21.95 25.41 39.55
CA PHE A 186 -22.24 23.98 39.44
C PHE A 186 -23.63 23.92 38.81
N VAL A 187 -23.72 23.48 37.55
CA VAL A 187 -25.02 23.19 36.95
C VAL A 187 -25.52 21.91 37.62
N SER A 188 -26.28 22.07 38.70
CA SER A 188 -27.30 21.09 39.06
C SER A 188 -28.22 20.97 37.86
N VAL A 189 -28.30 19.76 37.30
CA VAL A 189 -29.25 19.37 36.25
C VAL A 189 -30.67 19.59 36.79
N ALA A 190 -31.17 20.81 36.65
CA ALA A 190 -32.61 21.04 36.58
C ALA A 190 -33.02 20.57 35.20
N GLU A 191 -34.01 19.68 35.14
CA GLU A 191 -34.61 19.14 33.91
C GLU A 191 -34.81 20.29 32.90
N ALA A 192 -33.90 20.39 31.93
CA ALA A 192 -34.05 21.31 30.82
C ALA A 192 -35.26 20.82 30.03
N GLU A 193 -36.29 21.65 29.94
CA GLU A 193 -37.47 21.39 29.15
C GLU A 193 -37.01 20.94 27.76
N GLU A 194 -37.37 19.70 27.38
CA GLU A 194 -36.88 19.07 26.17
C GLU A 194 -37.14 19.98 24.98
N ALA A 195 -36.13 20.23 24.15
CA ALA A 195 -36.30 21.09 22.98
C ALA A 195 -37.43 20.50 22.12
N ARG A 196 -38.38 21.32 21.66
CA ARG A 196 -39.53 20.84 20.88
C ARG A 196 -39.51 21.44 19.48
N ASP A 197 -39.94 20.66 18.49
CA ASP A 197 -40.14 21.13 17.12
C ASP A 197 -41.37 22.07 17.02
N LYS A 198 -41.61 22.61 15.83
CA LYS A 198 -42.75 23.52 15.56
C LYS A 198 -44.13 22.88 15.79
N ASP A 199 -44.19 21.55 15.84
CA ASP A 199 -45.40 20.75 16.02
C ASP A 199 -45.53 20.24 17.48
N GLY A 200 -44.57 20.60 18.36
CA GLY A 200 -44.56 20.28 19.79
C GLY A 200 -43.89 18.96 20.15
N ASN A 201 -43.27 18.26 19.19
CA ASN A 201 -42.58 16.99 19.43
C ASN A 201 -41.20 17.23 20.03
N VAL A 202 -40.77 16.37 20.95
CA VAL A 202 -39.43 16.41 21.53
C VAL A 202 -38.38 16.16 20.45
N ILE A 203 -37.43 17.07 20.34
CA ILE A 203 -36.24 16.98 19.51
C ILE A 203 -35.29 16.02 20.22
N PRO A 204 -34.92 14.88 19.61
CA PRO A 204 -33.96 13.96 20.20
C PRO A 204 -32.62 14.67 20.42
N GLY A 205 -32.19 14.74 21.68
CA GLY A 205 -30.81 15.09 22.01
C GLY A 205 -29.91 13.90 21.69
N VAL A 206 -28.90 14.09 20.84
CA VAL A 206 -27.93 13.06 20.49
C VAL A 206 -26.57 13.45 21.03
N VAL A 207 -26.03 12.65 21.95
CA VAL A 207 -24.67 12.79 22.47
C VAL A 207 -23.90 11.52 22.12
N ILE A 208 -22.88 11.65 21.27
CA ILE A 208 -21.97 10.56 20.91
C ILE A 208 -20.62 10.82 21.57
N SER A 209 -20.17 9.88 22.39
CA SER A 209 -18.90 9.92 23.10
C SER A 209 -18.20 8.56 23.07
N GLY A 210 -17.00 8.50 23.64
CA GLY A 210 -16.26 7.26 23.86
C GLY A 210 -15.29 6.92 22.74
N THR A 211 -14.84 5.67 22.71
CA THR A 211 -13.84 5.19 21.73
C THR A 211 -14.48 4.23 20.75
N TRP A 212 -14.45 4.59 19.46
CA TRP A 212 -15.04 3.80 18.40
C TRP A 212 -13.95 3.37 17.45
N THR A 213 -13.87 2.07 17.19
CA THR A 213 -12.84 1.47 16.33
C THR A 213 -13.51 0.64 15.27
N ILE A 214 -13.41 1.13 14.03
CA ILE A 214 -14.04 0.50 12.88
C ILE A 214 -12.95 -0.10 11.99
N GLY A 215 -12.95 -1.42 11.84
CA GLY A 215 -11.96 -2.22 11.11
C GLY A 215 -10.50 -1.95 11.50
N GLU A 216 -9.57 -2.47 10.70
CA GLU A 216 -8.14 -2.25 10.89
C GLU A 216 -7.74 -0.88 10.30
N GLY A 217 -7.58 0.12 11.17
CA GLY A 217 -7.30 1.51 10.80
C GLY A 217 -5.93 2.05 11.21
N GLY A 218 -5.40 1.53 12.32
CA GLY A 218 -4.16 1.94 12.99
C GLY A 218 -3.91 1.02 14.20
N MET A 219 -2.80 1.17 14.94
CA MET A 219 -2.58 0.38 16.16
C MET A 219 -3.70 0.71 17.15
N PRO A 220 -4.64 -0.22 17.42
CA PRO A 220 -5.74 0.06 18.32
C PRO A 220 -5.16 0.36 19.72
N PRO A 221 -5.90 1.09 20.58
CA PRO A 221 -5.55 1.15 21.99
C PRO A 221 -5.27 -0.27 22.51
N ALA A 222 -4.20 -0.45 23.30
CA ALA A 222 -3.73 -1.77 23.71
C ALA A 222 -4.89 -2.65 24.21
N GLY A 223 -5.04 -3.84 23.60
CA GLY A 223 -6.03 -4.85 23.99
C GLY A 223 -7.35 -4.87 23.21
N VAL A 224 -7.50 -4.14 22.10
CA VAL A 224 -8.66 -4.26 21.20
C VAL A 224 -8.25 -4.98 19.91
N ASP A 225 -8.81 -6.17 19.67
CA ASP A 225 -8.67 -6.94 18.41
C ASP A 225 -9.81 -6.49 17.48
N VAL A 226 -9.47 -5.95 16.31
CA VAL A 226 -10.46 -5.45 15.35
C VAL A 226 -10.27 -6.20 14.04
N PRO A 227 -11.25 -6.99 13.60
CA PRO A 227 -11.06 -7.81 12.41
C PRO A 227 -10.97 -6.96 11.13
N THR A 228 -10.17 -7.41 10.17
CA THR A 228 -10.19 -6.88 8.80
C THR A 228 -11.60 -7.06 8.21
N PRO A 229 -12.20 -6.03 7.60
CA PRO A 229 -13.50 -6.15 6.92
C PRO A 229 -13.57 -7.30 5.90
N ASP A 230 -14.69 -8.03 5.87
CA ASP A 230 -14.92 -9.11 4.89
C ASP A 230 -14.76 -8.57 3.44
N LYS A 231 -14.19 -9.41 2.55
CA LYS A 231 -13.99 -9.07 1.13
C LYS A 231 -15.27 -8.63 0.39
N LYS A 232 -16.45 -9.01 0.87
CA LYS A 232 -17.75 -8.59 0.33
C LYS A 232 -18.09 -7.14 0.65
N ILE A 233 -17.59 -6.58 1.76
CA ILE A 233 -17.86 -5.21 2.19
C ILE A 233 -16.98 -4.26 1.38
N LYS A 234 -17.53 -3.67 0.32
CA LYS A 234 -16.75 -2.82 -0.62
C LYS A 234 -16.50 -1.40 -0.13
N LYS A 235 -17.36 -0.88 0.73
CA LYS A 235 -17.34 0.49 1.21
C LYS A 235 -17.80 0.50 2.66
N ILE A 236 -17.05 1.20 3.50
CA ILE A 236 -17.38 1.40 4.91
C ILE A 236 -17.74 2.85 5.10
N ILE A 237 -18.94 3.08 5.63
CA ILE A 237 -19.43 4.38 6.01
C ILE A 237 -19.82 4.38 7.49
N LEU A 238 -19.45 5.45 8.17
CA LEU A 238 -20.05 5.82 9.44
C LEU A 238 -21.05 6.93 9.18
N ASN A 239 -22.34 6.63 9.23
CA ASN A 239 -23.42 7.54 8.85
C ASN A 239 -24.30 7.86 10.05
N PHE A 240 -24.16 9.08 10.58
CA PHE A 240 -25.03 9.63 11.60
C PHE A 240 -26.04 10.57 10.94
N ASN A 241 -27.30 10.15 10.81
CA ASN A 241 -28.31 10.91 10.08
C ASN A 241 -29.58 11.11 10.91
N PHE A 242 -29.65 12.29 11.53
CA PHE A 242 -30.80 12.74 12.32
C PHE A 242 -31.66 13.76 11.56
N GLY A 243 -31.14 14.32 10.46
CA GLY A 243 -31.82 15.32 9.65
C GLY A 243 -32.08 16.61 10.42
N LYS A 244 -33.07 17.37 9.98
CA LYS A 244 -33.41 18.70 10.52
C LYS A 244 -33.95 18.76 11.95
N ASP A 245 -34.28 17.60 12.50
CA ASP A 245 -35.02 17.47 13.75
C ASP A 245 -34.16 16.90 14.89
N GLY A 246 -32.83 16.78 14.70
CA GLY A 246 -31.94 16.26 15.75
C GLY A 246 -30.72 17.15 15.96
N ASP A 247 -30.40 17.44 17.21
CA ASP A 247 -29.18 18.14 17.61
C ASP A 247 -28.13 17.13 18.04
N VAL A 248 -26.94 17.19 17.42
CA VAL A 248 -25.85 16.23 17.65
C VAL A 248 -24.69 16.90 18.35
N ALA A 249 -24.23 16.30 19.45
CA ALA A 249 -22.98 16.62 20.10
C ALA A 249 -22.02 15.43 20.02
N LEU A 250 -20.87 15.63 19.40
CA LEU A 250 -19.75 14.70 19.43
C LEU A 250 -18.80 15.17 20.55
N LYS A 251 -18.81 14.49 21.70
CA LYS A 251 -18.12 14.92 22.93
C LYS A 251 -17.17 13.85 23.44
N ASN A 252 -15.92 14.20 23.79
CA ASN A 252 -14.94 13.23 24.30
C ASN A 252 -14.89 11.97 23.41
N PHE A 253 -14.87 12.22 22.11
CA PHE A 253 -15.14 11.19 21.11
C PHE A 253 -13.86 10.90 20.37
N HIS A 254 -13.43 9.65 20.35
CA HIS A 254 -12.29 9.19 19.57
C HIS A 254 -12.78 8.15 18.58
N LEU A 255 -12.76 8.52 17.30
CA LEU A 255 -13.12 7.64 16.21
C LEU A 255 -11.87 7.25 15.44
N VAL A 256 -11.62 5.94 15.33
CA VAL A 256 -10.63 5.36 14.43
C VAL A 256 -11.38 4.54 13.39
N GLY A 257 -11.18 4.82 12.11
CA GLY A 257 -11.79 3.98 11.07
C GLY A 257 -10.79 3.34 10.12
N PRO A 258 -11.26 2.43 9.25
CA PRO A 258 -10.40 1.45 8.63
C PRO A 258 -9.66 1.99 7.42
N GLN A 259 -8.52 1.37 7.16
CA GLN A 259 -7.78 1.59 5.92
C GLN A 259 -8.56 1.04 4.72
N GLY A 260 -8.25 1.57 3.55
CA GLY A 260 -8.69 1.00 2.29
C GLY A 260 -8.05 -0.37 2.08
N ARG A 261 -8.77 -1.27 1.42
CA ARG A 261 -8.27 -2.63 1.17
C ARG A 261 -7.27 -2.61 0.03
N SER A 262 -6.19 -3.38 0.16
CA SER A 262 -5.23 -3.55 -0.92
C SER A 262 -5.87 -4.23 -2.13
N GLY A 263 -5.47 -3.79 -3.32
CA GLY A 263 -5.85 -4.39 -4.58
C GLY A 263 -5.25 -5.78 -4.72
N GLU A 264 -5.98 -6.69 -5.35
CA GLU A 264 -5.50 -8.05 -5.59
C GLU A 264 -4.36 -8.05 -6.62
N SER A 265 -3.26 -8.75 -6.31
CA SER A 265 -2.15 -8.96 -7.23
C SER A 265 -2.47 -9.97 -8.34
N ASP A 266 -1.88 -9.76 -9.51
CA ASP A 266 -1.92 -10.68 -10.65
C ASP A 266 -0.50 -11.05 -11.08
N GLU A 267 0.03 -12.12 -10.50
CA GLU A 267 1.43 -12.50 -10.63
C GLU A 267 1.58 -13.92 -11.19
N GLY A 268 2.44 -14.07 -12.21
CA GLY A 268 2.86 -15.36 -12.75
C GLY A 268 1.77 -16.16 -13.46
N LYS A 269 0.65 -15.54 -13.84
CA LYS A 269 -0.52 -16.23 -14.41
C LYS A 269 -0.71 -16.03 -15.92
N SER A 270 -0.27 -14.89 -16.45
CA SER A 270 -0.58 -14.52 -17.84
C SER A 270 0.51 -13.65 -18.48
N CYS A 271 0.36 -13.36 -19.77
CA CYS A 271 1.19 -12.39 -20.49
C CYS A 271 0.66 -10.95 -20.43
N ASN A 272 -0.48 -10.74 -19.77
CA ASN A 272 -1.11 -9.44 -19.58
C ASN A 272 -1.54 -9.34 -18.12
N ALA A 273 -0.55 -9.21 -17.24
CA ALA A 273 -0.71 -9.18 -15.80
C ALA A 273 -1.21 -7.81 -15.34
N ARG A 274 -2.27 -7.77 -14.53
CA ARG A 274 -2.87 -6.53 -14.04
C ARG A 274 -3.25 -6.61 -12.57
N GLY A 275 -2.47 -5.93 -11.74
CA GLY A 275 -2.85 -5.70 -10.35
C GLY A 275 -4.08 -4.80 -10.27
N LYS A 276 -4.97 -5.10 -9.34
CA LYS A 276 -6.16 -4.26 -9.12
C LYS A 276 -5.80 -3.01 -8.33
N ASP A 277 -6.56 -1.94 -8.50
CA ASP A 277 -6.38 -0.73 -7.71
C ASP A 277 -6.73 -1.01 -6.23
N GLY A 278 -6.00 -0.36 -5.32
CA GLY A 278 -6.33 -0.30 -3.91
C GLY A 278 -7.58 0.54 -3.68
N GLU A 279 -8.36 0.17 -2.69
CA GLU A 279 -9.61 0.85 -2.38
C GLU A 279 -9.37 2.12 -1.54
N ASN A 280 -10.27 3.08 -1.65
CA ASN A 280 -10.27 4.24 -0.77
C ASN A 280 -10.63 3.84 0.66
N ALA A 281 -10.04 4.52 1.64
CA ALA A 281 -10.41 4.35 3.04
C ALA A 281 -11.85 4.82 3.33
N PHE A 282 -12.31 4.56 4.55
CA PHE A 282 -13.69 4.82 4.95
C PHE A 282 -14.11 6.30 4.86
N ARG A 283 -15.43 6.51 4.96
CA ARG A 283 -16.03 7.85 4.97
C ARG A 283 -16.86 8.05 6.24
N PHE A 284 -16.71 9.21 6.87
CA PHE A 284 -17.51 9.61 8.03
C PHE A 284 -18.51 10.70 7.65
N ARG A 285 -19.78 10.53 8.01
CA ARG A 285 -20.86 11.44 7.64
C ARG A 285 -21.74 11.76 8.83
N VAL A 286 -22.03 13.05 9.01
CA VAL A 286 -23.01 13.53 10.00
C VAL A 286 -24.01 14.47 9.33
N GLN A 287 -25.30 14.25 9.57
CA GLN A 287 -26.39 15.12 9.15
C GLN A 287 -27.33 15.38 10.32
N ALA A 288 -27.48 16.65 10.68
CA ALA A 288 -28.24 17.08 11.85
C ALA A 288 -28.84 18.49 11.65
N ARG A 289 -29.62 18.96 12.63
CA ARG A 289 -30.05 20.35 12.73
C ARG A 289 -28.87 21.21 13.14
N ASN A 290 -28.32 20.95 14.33
CA ASN A 290 -27.10 21.57 14.84
C ASN A 290 -26.06 20.51 15.16
N ILE A 291 -24.77 20.86 15.01
CA ILE A 291 -23.66 19.97 15.33
C ILE A 291 -22.71 20.68 16.29
N THR A 292 -22.42 20.08 17.43
CA THR A 292 -21.37 20.53 18.37
C THR A 292 -20.24 19.52 18.38
N LEU A 293 -19.00 20.00 18.19
CA LEU A 293 -17.77 19.20 18.30
C LEU A 293 -16.99 19.65 19.53
N ASP A 294 -16.76 18.75 20.47
CA ASP A 294 -16.08 19.05 21.73
C ASP A 294 -15.15 17.90 22.12
N GLU A 295 -13.85 18.16 22.20
CA GLU A 295 -12.82 17.12 22.39
C GLU A 295 -13.01 15.93 21.43
N PHE A 296 -13.24 16.23 20.14
CA PHE A 296 -13.41 15.21 19.11
C PHE A 296 -12.08 14.91 18.41
N ARG A 297 -11.68 13.64 18.36
CA ARG A 297 -10.54 13.13 17.59
C ARG A 297 -11.02 12.16 16.52
N LEU A 298 -10.72 12.47 15.26
CA LEU A 298 -11.06 11.65 14.10
C LEU A 298 -9.79 11.15 13.42
N GLU A 299 -9.57 9.84 13.47
CA GLU A 299 -8.52 9.14 12.73
C GLU A 299 -9.09 8.47 11.50
N LEU A 300 -8.78 9.08 10.36
CA LEU A 300 -9.11 8.59 9.05
C LEU A 300 -8.12 7.50 8.64
N GLY A 301 -8.60 6.48 7.94
CA GLY A 301 -7.77 5.39 7.47
C GLY A 301 -6.90 5.79 6.27
N ASP A 302 -5.79 5.07 6.11
CA ASP A 302 -4.94 5.12 4.93
C ASP A 302 -5.67 4.55 3.70
N GLY A 303 -5.33 5.00 2.50
CA GLY A 303 -5.79 4.35 1.27
C GLY A 303 -5.14 2.98 1.11
N GLY A 304 -5.84 2.03 0.48
CA GLY A 304 -5.31 0.69 0.25
C GLY A 304 -4.21 0.67 -0.80
N ASP A 305 -3.25 -0.25 -0.68
CA ASP A 305 -2.19 -0.39 -1.67
C ASP A 305 -2.71 -0.96 -2.99
N GLY A 306 -2.12 -0.55 -4.11
CA GLY A 306 -2.37 -1.18 -5.40
C GLY A 306 -1.79 -2.59 -5.47
N GLY A 307 -2.51 -3.51 -6.11
CA GLY A 307 -2.03 -4.87 -6.35
C GLY A 307 -0.83 -4.90 -7.30
N SER A 308 0.09 -5.82 -7.07
CA SER A 308 1.26 -6.03 -7.93
C SER A 308 0.91 -6.83 -9.19
N ALA A 309 1.75 -6.74 -10.22
CA ALA A 309 1.58 -7.44 -11.48
C ALA A 309 2.87 -8.09 -11.96
N GLU A 310 2.83 -9.38 -12.29
CA GLU A 310 3.97 -10.10 -12.88
C GLU A 310 3.53 -11.01 -14.02
N THR A 311 4.16 -10.92 -15.19
CA THR A 311 3.86 -11.85 -16.29
C THR A 311 4.59 -13.18 -16.15
N THR A 312 4.15 -14.20 -16.87
CA THR A 312 4.98 -15.39 -17.07
C THR A 312 6.19 -15.07 -17.94
N LYS A 313 7.21 -15.94 -17.90
CA LYS A 313 8.44 -15.78 -18.70
C LYS A 313 8.28 -16.16 -20.18
N ASP A 314 7.18 -16.81 -20.56
CA ASP A 314 6.95 -17.28 -21.93
C ASP A 314 5.99 -16.36 -22.71
N CYS A 315 6.27 -15.06 -22.71
CA CYS A 315 5.39 -14.05 -23.30
C CYS A 315 5.99 -13.33 -24.51
N ASP A 316 5.15 -13.00 -25.47
CA ASP A 316 5.50 -12.16 -26.61
C ASP A 316 4.27 -11.39 -27.11
N PRO A 317 4.06 -10.13 -26.66
CA PRO A 317 4.79 -9.45 -25.59
C PRO A 317 4.33 -9.87 -24.18
N GLY A 318 5.18 -9.67 -23.18
CA GLY A 318 4.78 -9.61 -21.77
C GLY A 318 4.43 -8.18 -21.36
N VAL A 319 3.24 -7.98 -20.81
CA VAL A 319 2.75 -6.69 -20.32
C VAL A 319 2.31 -6.82 -18.87
N ALA A 320 2.93 -6.07 -17.97
CA ALA A 320 2.57 -6.01 -16.55
C ALA A 320 2.17 -4.58 -16.16
N LYS A 321 1.05 -4.44 -15.45
CA LYS A 321 0.59 -3.16 -14.92
C LYS A 321 0.17 -3.27 -13.46
N GLY A 322 0.89 -2.58 -12.57
CA GLY A 322 0.53 -2.46 -11.17
C GLY A 322 -0.75 -1.64 -10.99
N GLY A 323 -1.53 -1.99 -9.96
CA GLY A 323 -2.71 -1.24 -9.55
C GLY A 323 -2.35 0.08 -8.88
N LYS A 324 -3.22 1.07 -8.93
CA LYS A 324 -3.02 2.35 -8.24
C LYS A 324 -3.28 2.20 -6.74
N GLY A 325 -2.64 3.01 -5.91
CA GLY A 325 -3.01 3.16 -4.51
C GLY A 325 -4.32 3.93 -4.34
N GLY A 326 -5.08 3.58 -3.30
CA GLY A 326 -6.33 4.22 -2.91
C GLY A 326 -6.13 5.55 -2.19
N GLU A 327 -7.20 6.34 -2.11
CA GLU A 327 -7.20 7.61 -1.38
C GLU A 327 -7.44 7.41 0.12
N ALA A 328 -6.82 8.27 0.93
CA ALA A 328 -7.07 8.33 2.38
C ALA A 328 -8.52 8.72 2.71
N GLY A 329 -8.97 8.40 3.92
CA GLY A 329 -10.35 8.61 4.38
C GLY A 329 -10.81 10.06 4.32
N ASN A 330 -12.12 10.29 4.39
CA ASN A 330 -12.69 11.64 4.37
C ASN A 330 -13.92 11.73 5.26
N PHE A 331 -14.36 12.95 5.55
CA PHE A 331 -15.56 13.17 6.34
C PHE A 331 -16.41 14.30 5.77
N LYS A 332 -17.71 14.30 6.06
CA LYS A 332 -18.62 15.41 5.74
C LYS A 332 -19.63 15.58 6.86
N MET A 333 -19.75 16.79 7.37
CA MET A 333 -20.78 17.13 8.37
C MET A 333 -21.65 18.24 7.82
N THR A 334 -22.96 18.04 7.84
CA THR A 334 -23.94 19.01 7.34
C THR A 334 -24.98 19.29 8.41
N ALA A 335 -25.17 20.58 8.68
CA ALA A 335 -26.14 21.11 9.62
C ALA A 335 -27.12 22.04 8.89
N GLU A 336 -28.41 21.98 9.22
CA GLU A 336 -29.37 22.96 8.73
C GLU A 336 -29.25 24.31 9.45
N GLY A 337 -28.91 24.27 10.74
CA GLY A 337 -28.62 25.42 11.59
C GLY A 337 -27.12 25.70 11.62
N GLU A 338 -26.49 25.51 12.78
CA GLU A 338 -25.09 25.85 13.01
C GLU A 338 -24.18 24.66 13.30
N ILE A 339 -22.88 24.86 13.07
CA ILE A 339 -21.82 23.95 13.50
C ILE A 339 -20.92 24.71 14.47
N GLN A 340 -20.83 24.24 15.70
CA GLN A 340 -19.97 24.80 16.74
C GLN A 340 -18.80 23.86 17.02
N ILE A 341 -17.58 24.39 16.88
CA ILE A 341 -16.34 23.63 17.06
C ILE A 341 -15.60 24.18 18.29
N ASN A 342 -15.69 23.45 19.40
CA ASN A 342 -14.92 23.76 20.61
C ASN A 342 -13.51 23.17 20.52
N SER A 343 -13.40 21.91 20.05
CA SER A 343 -12.12 21.24 19.80
C SER A 343 -12.31 20.09 18.81
N PHE A 344 -11.48 20.04 17.76
CA PHE A 344 -11.54 18.99 16.75
C PHE A 344 -10.14 18.67 16.20
N HIS A 345 -9.69 17.43 16.37
CA HIS A 345 -8.41 16.95 15.86
C HIS A 345 -8.62 15.89 14.78
N ILE A 346 -7.95 16.07 13.62
CA ILE A 346 -8.08 15.18 12.47
C ILE A 346 -6.73 14.56 12.14
N VAL A 347 -6.68 13.23 12.11
CA VAL A 347 -5.57 12.46 11.54
C VAL A 347 -6.03 11.99 10.15
N PRO A 348 -5.52 12.56 9.05
CA PRO A 348 -6.11 12.39 7.72
C PRO A 348 -5.79 11.04 7.03
N GLY A 349 -4.90 10.23 7.61
CA GLY A 349 -4.33 9.05 6.97
C GLY A 349 -3.33 9.39 5.86
N ARG A 350 -2.81 8.37 5.18
CA ARG A 350 -1.89 8.42 4.03
C ARG A 350 -2.57 7.91 2.76
N GLY A 351 -2.12 8.37 1.60
CA GLY A 351 -2.48 7.70 0.35
C GLY A 351 -1.84 6.31 0.27
N GLY A 352 -2.55 5.34 -0.32
CA GLY A 352 -2.04 3.98 -0.49
C GLY A 352 -0.89 3.92 -1.50
N SER A 353 -0.01 2.94 -1.40
CA SER A 353 1.11 2.77 -2.33
C SER A 353 0.62 2.24 -3.67
N GLY A 354 1.30 2.58 -4.76
CA GLY A 354 1.06 1.96 -6.06
C GLY A 354 1.67 0.56 -6.14
N GLY A 355 1.01 -0.35 -6.84
CA GLY A 355 1.48 -1.71 -7.03
C GLY A 355 2.69 -1.80 -7.97
N SER A 356 3.58 -2.75 -7.71
CA SER A 356 4.78 -2.97 -8.53
C SER A 356 4.44 -3.74 -9.81
N ALA A 357 5.25 -3.61 -10.86
CA ALA A 357 5.06 -4.31 -12.13
C ALA A 357 6.34 -4.96 -12.65
N ILE A 358 6.28 -6.25 -12.97
CA ILE A 358 7.38 -7.03 -13.54
C ILE A 358 6.91 -7.70 -14.84
N ALA A 359 7.51 -7.33 -15.97
CA ALA A 359 7.20 -7.92 -17.26
C ALA A 359 8.36 -8.77 -17.78
N HIS A 360 8.04 -9.93 -18.34
CA HIS A 360 8.99 -10.86 -18.93
C HIS A 360 8.65 -11.15 -20.39
N GLY A 361 9.67 -11.23 -21.24
CA GLY A 361 9.56 -11.72 -22.60
C GLY A 361 10.21 -13.10 -22.75
N LYS A 362 9.65 -13.94 -23.62
CA LYS A 362 10.18 -15.28 -23.92
C LYS A 362 11.47 -15.21 -24.71
N ASP A 363 12.39 -16.12 -24.45
CA ASP A 363 13.54 -16.29 -25.33
C ASP A 363 13.10 -16.83 -26.70
N GLY A 364 13.74 -16.33 -27.75
CA GLY A 364 13.63 -16.83 -29.09
C GLY A 364 14.27 -18.23 -29.18
N LEU A 365 13.57 -19.12 -29.86
CA LEU A 365 14.04 -20.46 -30.19
C LEU A 365 15.10 -20.41 -31.31
N PRO A 366 16.15 -21.25 -31.22
CA PRO A 366 17.04 -21.52 -32.34
C PRO A 366 16.27 -22.07 -33.55
N ALA A 367 16.42 -21.45 -34.71
CA ALA A 367 15.71 -21.82 -35.94
C ALA A 367 16.46 -21.32 -37.20
N CYS A 368 15.84 -21.38 -38.38
CA CYS A 368 16.40 -20.81 -39.61
C CYS A 368 15.35 -19.94 -40.34
N PRO A 369 15.34 -18.61 -40.14
CA PRO A 369 16.18 -17.85 -39.20
C PRO A 369 15.80 -18.11 -37.73
N GLY A 370 16.69 -17.76 -36.80
CA GLY A 370 16.39 -17.76 -35.37
C GLY A 370 15.20 -16.85 -35.05
N THR A 371 14.37 -17.23 -34.07
CA THR A 371 13.16 -16.47 -33.76
C THR A 371 13.45 -15.29 -32.84
N LYS A 372 12.61 -14.25 -32.90
CA LYS A 372 12.74 -13.05 -32.07
C LYS A 372 12.44 -13.37 -30.59
N GLY A 373 13.17 -12.75 -29.66
CA GLY A 373 12.81 -12.72 -28.24
C GLY A 373 11.62 -11.82 -27.96
N GLY A 374 10.75 -12.22 -27.03
CA GLY A 374 9.55 -11.50 -26.65
C GLY A 374 9.87 -10.14 -26.03
N ASP A 375 9.04 -9.15 -26.36
CA ASP A 375 9.13 -7.83 -25.73
C ASP A 375 8.56 -7.87 -24.30
N ALA A 376 9.01 -6.95 -23.45
CA ALA A 376 8.54 -6.80 -22.07
C ALA A 376 8.19 -5.34 -21.78
N THR A 377 6.98 -5.08 -21.28
CA THR A 377 6.51 -3.75 -20.87
C THR A 377 5.95 -3.77 -19.47
N ALA A 378 6.60 -3.08 -18.54
CA ALA A 378 6.17 -2.95 -17.16
C ALA A 378 5.73 -1.52 -16.85
N THR A 379 4.60 -1.36 -16.17
CA THR A 379 4.08 -0.07 -15.71
C THR A 379 3.68 -0.14 -14.25
N GLY A 380 4.43 0.52 -13.37
CA GLY A 380 4.11 0.61 -11.95
C GLY A 380 2.83 1.43 -11.71
N GLY A 381 2.15 1.15 -10.60
CA GLY A 381 0.94 1.86 -10.20
C GLY A 381 1.24 3.22 -9.59
N ASP A 382 0.39 4.21 -9.81
CA ASP A 382 0.53 5.51 -9.14
C ASP A 382 0.19 5.39 -7.65
N GLY A 383 0.89 6.14 -6.81
CA GLY A 383 0.56 6.30 -5.40
C GLY A 383 -0.76 7.07 -5.22
N GLY A 384 -1.51 6.68 -4.19
CA GLY A 384 -2.78 7.27 -3.81
C GLY A 384 -2.64 8.74 -3.41
N LYS A 385 -3.61 9.55 -3.83
CA LYS A 385 -3.62 10.98 -3.50
C LYS A 385 -4.09 11.20 -2.07
N ASN A 386 -3.60 12.30 -1.49
CA ASN A 386 -4.05 12.76 -0.19
C ASN A 386 -4.17 14.29 -0.20
N LYS A 387 -5.18 14.79 -0.89
CA LYS A 387 -5.43 16.22 -1.00
C LYS A 387 -6.55 16.61 -0.06
N LYS A 388 -6.26 17.49 0.90
CA LYS A 388 -7.18 17.90 1.95
C LYS A 388 -7.31 19.42 1.94
N GLU A 389 -8.53 19.90 1.85
CA GLU A 389 -8.82 21.31 2.07
C GLU A 389 -10.03 21.39 2.95
N LEU A 390 -9.88 22.02 4.11
CA LEU A 390 -10.96 22.13 5.07
C LEU A 390 -11.92 23.22 4.59
N ALA A 391 -12.94 22.79 3.83
CA ALA A 391 -14.02 23.67 3.43
C ALA A 391 -15.02 23.84 4.59
N ALA A 392 -15.44 25.08 4.81
CA ALA A 392 -16.52 25.44 5.71
C ALA A 392 -17.47 26.41 5.00
N THR A 393 -18.78 26.18 5.10
CA THR A 393 -19.81 27.04 4.51
C THR A 393 -20.93 27.25 5.52
N GLY A 394 -21.52 28.45 5.54
CA GLY A 394 -22.63 28.78 6.43
C GLY A 394 -22.20 29.15 7.85
N GLY A 395 -23.08 28.88 8.83
CA GLY A 395 -22.89 29.22 10.24
C GLY A 395 -21.93 28.28 10.98
N VAL A 396 -20.66 28.26 10.57
CA VAL A 396 -19.60 27.50 11.25
C VAL A 396 -18.83 28.41 12.19
N ALA A 397 -18.85 28.10 13.48
CA ALA A 397 -18.09 28.78 14.52
C ALA A 397 -16.96 27.89 15.04
N GLY A 398 -15.82 28.50 15.38
CA GLY A 398 -14.69 27.80 16.01
C GLY A 398 -13.79 27.01 15.06
N ILE A 399 -13.78 27.32 13.75
CA ILE A 399 -12.90 26.65 12.78
C ILE A 399 -11.41 26.74 13.15
N ALA A 400 -11.02 27.79 13.89
CA ALA A 400 -9.67 27.97 14.43
C ALA A 400 -9.28 26.93 15.49
N ASN A 401 -10.25 26.20 16.05
CA ASN A 401 -10.03 25.12 17.01
C ASN A 401 -9.86 23.75 16.34
N VAL A 402 -9.87 23.71 15.00
CA VAL A 402 -9.53 22.50 14.25
C VAL A 402 -8.01 22.37 14.17
N THR A 403 -7.51 21.16 14.33
CA THR A 403 -6.10 20.80 14.06
C THR A 403 -6.05 19.59 13.15
N ILE A 404 -5.09 19.57 12.22
CA ILE A 404 -4.91 18.45 11.28
C ILE A 404 -3.44 18.04 11.29
N ASP A 405 -3.22 16.73 11.41
CA ASP A 405 -1.88 16.14 11.27
C ASP A 405 -1.34 16.26 9.83
N SER A 406 -0.08 15.86 9.64
CA SER A 406 0.54 15.91 8.32
C SER A 406 -0.22 15.08 7.30
N VAL A 407 -0.46 15.66 6.13
CA VAL A 407 -1.10 15.00 4.99
C VAL A 407 -0.01 14.38 4.10
N VAL A 408 -0.06 13.08 3.85
CA VAL A 408 1.00 12.36 3.11
C VAL A 408 0.44 11.57 1.92
N GLY A 409 1.01 11.77 0.74
CA GLY A 409 0.66 11.00 -0.46
C GLY A 409 1.32 9.61 -0.49
N GLY A 410 0.72 8.67 -1.23
CA GLY A 410 1.22 7.30 -1.36
C GLY A 410 2.45 7.19 -2.25
N ILE A 411 3.28 6.16 -2.05
CA ILE A 411 4.48 5.93 -2.87
C ILE A 411 4.06 5.36 -4.24
N GLY A 412 4.73 5.74 -5.32
CA GLY A 412 4.52 5.13 -6.65
C GLY A 412 5.20 3.77 -6.76
N GLY A 413 4.57 2.83 -7.47
CA GLY A 413 5.07 1.46 -7.63
C GLY A 413 6.22 1.35 -8.63
N ASP A 414 7.11 0.39 -8.39
CA ASP A 414 8.27 0.13 -9.23
C ASP A 414 7.90 -0.59 -10.53
N ALA A 415 8.76 -0.48 -11.54
CA ALA A 415 8.60 -1.15 -12.83
C ALA A 415 9.88 -1.83 -13.31
N THR A 416 9.81 -3.13 -13.62
CA THR A 416 10.93 -3.93 -14.14
C THR A 416 10.55 -4.64 -15.44
N ALA A 417 11.32 -4.43 -16.52
CA ALA A 417 11.07 -5.06 -17.82
C ALA A 417 12.26 -5.93 -18.28
N ASN A 418 12.02 -7.23 -18.35
CA ASN A 418 12.97 -8.29 -18.68
C ASN A 418 12.62 -8.94 -20.03
N PRO A 419 12.98 -8.36 -21.18
CA PRO A 419 12.68 -8.95 -22.48
C PRO A 419 13.52 -10.20 -22.75
N GLY A 420 13.04 -11.02 -23.69
CA GLY A 420 13.71 -12.25 -24.08
C GLY A 420 14.86 -12.04 -25.07
N LYS A 421 15.81 -12.97 -25.08
CA LYS A 421 16.91 -13.02 -26.05
C LYS A 421 16.42 -13.49 -27.41
N GLY A 422 17.12 -13.13 -28.49
CA GLY A 422 16.89 -13.67 -29.81
C GLY A 422 17.48 -15.09 -29.97
N GLY A 423 16.76 -15.95 -30.68
CA GLY A 423 17.21 -17.32 -30.97
C GLY A 423 18.35 -17.34 -31.98
N SER A 424 19.26 -18.31 -31.87
CA SER A 424 20.38 -18.43 -32.82
C SER A 424 19.95 -19.05 -34.16
N GLY A 425 20.66 -18.70 -35.24
CA GLY A 425 20.55 -19.37 -36.53
C GLY A 425 21.14 -20.78 -36.47
N THR A 426 20.38 -21.79 -36.86
CA THR A 426 20.74 -23.22 -36.67
C THR A 426 21.61 -23.82 -37.77
N ALA A 427 21.71 -23.18 -38.94
CA ALA A 427 22.51 -23.67 -40.06
C ALA A 427 23.19 -22.54 -40.84
N CYS A 428 24.05 -22.91 -41.79
CA CYS A 428 24.69 -21.98 -42.72
C CYS A 428 23.65 -21.03 -43.36
N LYS A 429 23.98 -19.74 -43.47
CA LYS A 429 23.09 -18.64 -43.94
C LYS A 429 21.88 -18.32 -43.03
N CYS A 430 21.65 -19.04 -41.93
CA CYS A 430 20.54 -18.74 -41.04
C CYS A 430 20.87 -17.54 -40.16
N ASN A 431 20.13 -16.44 -40.28
CA ASN A 431 20.31 -15.29 -39.42
C ASN A 431 19.89 -15.60 -37.98
N GLY A 432 20.51 -14.94 -37.01
CA GLY A 432 20.03 -14.90 -35.64
C GLY A 432 18.77 -14.03 -35.52
N GLY A 433 17.92 -14.37 -34.55
CA GLY A 433 16.73 -13.61 -34.20
C GLY A 433 17.07 -12.34 -33.43
N ALA A 434 16.22 -11.33 -33.54
CA ALA A 434 16.40 -10.11 -32.76
C ALA A 434 16.09 -10.36 -31.26
N GLY A 435 16.77 -9.64 -30.37
CA GLY A 435 16.38 -9.55 -28.96
C GLY A 435 15.08 -8.76 -28.78
N GLY A 436 14.35 -9.08 -27.73
CA GLY A 436 13.13 -8.39 -27.34
C GLY A 436 13.40 -7.01 -26.75
N LYS A 437 12.43 -6.10 -26.88
CA LYS A 437 12.50 -4.75 -26.36
C LYS A 437 11.98 -4.69 -24.92
N GLY A 438 12.70 -3.98 -24.07
CA GLY A 438 12.28 -3.67 -22.70
C GLY A 438 11.73 -2.26 -22.58
N THR A 439 10.64 -2.08 -21.84
CA THR A 439 10.14 -0.76 -21.46
C THR A 439 9.60 -0.79 -20.03
N ALA A 440 10.22 -0.03 -19.13
CA ALA A 440 9.76 0.15 -17.76
C ALA A 440 9.31 1.60 -17.52
N THR A 441 8.11 1.79 -16.99
CA THR A 441 7.59 3.09 -16.56
C THR A 441 7.07 2.97 -15.13
N ALA A 442 7.80 3.53 -14.17
CA ALA A 442 7.42 3.47 -12.78
C ALA A 442 6.29 4.46 -12.44
N GLY A 443 5.56 4.16 -11.38
CA GLY A 443 4.42 4.93 -10.94
C GLY A 443 4.78 6.27 -10.32
N LYS A 444 3.93 7.28 -10.51
CA LYS A 444 4.10 8.58 -9.85
C LYS A 444 3.80 8.45 -8.36
N GLY A 445 4.53 9.17 -7.52
CA GLY A 445 4.12 9.39 -6.12
C GLY A 445 2.82 10.19 -6.03
N GLY A 446 2.02 9.88 -5.02
CA GLY A 446 0.74 10.51 -4.73
C GLY A 446 0.91 11.97 -4.33
N ASP A 447 0.08 12.84 -4.89
CA ASP A 447 0.06 14.26 -4.54
C ASP A 447 -0.58 14.45 -3.15
N ALA A 448 -0.05 15.41 -2.39
CA ALA A 448 -0.63 15.82 -1.12
C ALA A 448 -0.79 17.33 -1.04
N SER A 449 -1.88 17.79 -0.43
CA SER A 449 -2.09 19.21 -0.18
C SER A 449 -2.89 19.42 1.09
N LEU A 450 -2.63 20.53 1.76
CA LEU A 450 -3.41 21.02 2.88
C LEU A 450 -3.72 22.51 2.67
N SER A 451 -5.01 22.86 2.66
CA SER A 451 -5.51 24.24 2.54
C SER A 451 -6.63 24.51 3.55
N GLY A 452 -6.85 25.78 3.90
CA GLY A 452 -7.87 26.21 4.86
C GLY A 452 -7.47 26.14 6.35
N ILE A 453 -6.33 25.52 6.66
CA ILE A 453 -5.81 25.37 8.03
C ILE A 453 -4.29 25.22 8.04
N THR A 454 -3.66 25.47 9.19
CA THR A 454 -2.23 25.23 9.40
C THR A 454 -1.92 23.74 9.52
N GLY A 455 -0.92 23.27 8.78
CA GLY A 455 -0.35 21.94 8.89
C GLY A 455 0.68 21.71 7.78
N THR A 456 1.21 20.49 7.69
CA THR A 456 2.20 20.11 6.68
C THR A 456 1.64 19.13 5.66
N SER A 457 2.16 19.20 4.45
CA SER A 457 1.85 18.24 3.39
C SER A 457 3.14 17.71 2.74
N LYS A 458 3.20 16.38 2.55
CA LYS A 458 4.33 15.69 1.93
C LYS A 458 3.86 14.82 0.77
N GLY A 459 4.42 15.04 -0.42
CA GLY A 459 4.16 14.20 -1.59
C GLY A 459 4.80 12.83 -1.41
N GLY A 460 4.18 11.80 -1.99
CA GLY A 460 4.76 10.46 -2.01
C GLY A 460 5.96 10.37 -2.94
N LYS A 461 6.89 9.45 -2.68
CA LYS A 461 8.02 9.20 -3.59
C LYS A 461 7.53 8.55 -4.88
N GLY A 462 8.18 8.82 -6.01
CA GLY A 462 7.95 8.07 -7.25
C GLY A 462 8.69 6.73 -7.23
N GLY A 463 8.21 5.77 -8.01
CA GLY A 463 8.83 4.45 -8.11
C GLY A 463 10.07 4.42 -9.01
N ASP A 464 10.88 3.37 -8.86
CA ASP A 464 12.07 3.10 -9.65
C ASP A 464 11.73 2.34 -10.95
N ALA A 465 12.48 2.62 -12.01
CA ALA A 465 12.34 1.96 -13.30
C ALA A 465 13.62 1.20 -13.69
N ASP A 466 13.46 -0.06 -14.10
CA ASP A 466 14.52 -0.97 -14.50
C ASP A 466 14.15 -1.66 -15.81
N SER A 467 14.93 -1.46 -16.87
CA SER A 467 14.70 -2.11 -18.14
C SER A 467 16.01 -2.46 -18.83
N GLN A 468 16.05 -3.68 -19.36
CA GLN A 468 17.13 -4.16 -20.21
C GLN A 468 16.63 -4.45 -21.62
N GLY A 469 17.54 -4.50 -22.58
CA GLY A 469 17.27 -4.99 -23.93
C GLY A 469 17.68 -6.45 -24.09
N GLY A 470 16.90 -7.24 -24.80
CA GLY A 470 17.22 -8.64 -25.08
C GLY A 470 18.46 -8.77 -25.96
N GLN A 471 19.33 -9.73 -25.69
CA GLN A 471 20.47 -9.99 -26.58
C GLN A 471 20.01 -10.52 -27.94
N GLY A 472 20.62 -10.10 -29.04
CA GLY A 472 20.40 -10.68 -30.37
C GLY A 472 21.01 -12.07 -30.49
N GLY A 473 20.36 -12.96 -31.24
CA GLY A 473 20.84 -14.32 -31.49
C GLY A 473 22.02 -14.34 -32.47
N ASN A 474 22.90 -15.33 -32.35
CA ASN A 474 24.02 -15.48 -33.28
C ASN A 474 23.55 -16.00 -34.65
N GLY A 475 24.22 -15.61 -35.72
CA GLY A 475 24.05 -16.20 -37.04
C GLY A 475 24.65 -17.61 -37.12
N GLY A 476 24.05 -18.47 -37.94
CA GLY A 476 24.50 -19.85 -38.12
C GLY A 476 25.78 -19.92 -38.96
N SER A 477 26.76 -20.68 -38.48
CA SER A 477 28.05 -20.86 -39.15
C SER A 477 27.99 -21.94 -40.24
N CYS A 478 28.81 -21.76 -41.27
CA CYS A 478 28.97 -22.70 -42.37
C CYS A 478 30.19 -23.62 -42.14
N LYS A 479 30.27 -24.73 -42.88
CA LYS A 479 31.52 -25.52 -42.91
C LYS A 479 32.60 -24.78 -43.71
N VAL A 480 33.85 -25.24 -43.57
CA VAL A 480 34.98 -24.75 -44.38
C VAL A 480 34.61 -24.86 -45.88
N ASN A 481 34.91 -23.81 -46.65
CA ASN A 481 34.58 -23.70 -48.08
C ASN A 481 33.08 -23.70 -48.43
N GLU A 482 32.18 -23.67 -47.45
CA GLU A 482 30.77 -23.38 -47.70
C GLU A 482 30.52 -21.85 -47.78
N PRO A 483 29.39 -21.39 -48.37
CA PRO A 483 29.15 -19.97 -48.70
C PRO A 483 29.02 -19.03 -47.48
N THR A 484 28.24 -17.96 -47.60
CA THR A 484 28.14 -16.94 -46.56
C THR A 484 27.49 -17.44 -45.25
N GLY A 485 28.10 -17.17 -44.09
CA GLY A 485 27.49 -17.39 -42.77
C GLY A 485 26.25 -16.52 -42.54
N GLY A 486 25.40 -16.90 -41.59
CA GLY A 486 24.22 -16.11 -41.22
C GLY A 486 24.59 -14.82 -40.50
N ASN A 487 23.80 -13.76 -40.63
CA ASN A 487 24.03 -12.53 -39.88
C ASN A 487 23.61 -12.69 -38.41
N GLY A 488 24.26 -11.96 -37.51
CA GLY A 488 23.79 -11.82 -36.14
C GLY A 488 22.48 -11.04 -36.05
N GLY A 489 21.66 -11.37 -35.06
CA GLY A 489 20.42 -10.66 -34.76
C GLY A 489 20.69 -9.33 -34.06
N LYS A 490 19.82 -8.33 -34.28
CA LYS A 490 19.90 -7.05 -33.56
C LYS A 490 19.58 -7.27 -32.07
N GLY A 491 20.30 -6.60 -31.18
CA GLY A 491 19.91 -6.47 -29.78
C GLY A 491 18.63 -5.64 -29.61
N GLY A 492 17.90 -5.93 -28.55
CA GLY A 492 16.67 -5.26 -28.17
C GLY A 492 16.91 -3.88 -27.57
N ASP A 493 15.99 -2.96 -27.81
CA ASP A 493 16.07 -1.61 -27.24
C ASP A 493 15.57 -1.64 -25.77
N ALA A 494 16.12 -0.76 -24.92
CA ALA A 494 15.71 -0.58 -23.53
C ALA A 494 15.28 0.87 -23.28
N LYS A 495 14.23 1.05 -22.47
CA LYS A 495 13.76 2.36 -22.04
C LYS A 495 13.21 2.31 -20.62
N SER A 496 13.69 3.20 -19.76
CA SER A 496 13.27 3.31 -18.37
C SER A 496 12.82 4.73 -18.07
N THR A 497 11.65 4.86 -17.48
CA THR A 497 11.08 6.14 -17.05
C THR A 497 10.71 6.04 -15.58
N PHE A 498 11.50 6.67 -14.73
CA PHE A 498 11.26 6.70 -13.29
C PHE A 498 9.98 7.49 -12.95
N GLY A 499 9.39 7.17 -11.81
CA GLY A 499 8.23 7.83 -11.27
C GLY A 499 8.59 9.21 -10.75
N LYS A 500 7.81 10.23 -11.10
CA LYS A 500 7.97 11.55 -10.46
C LYS A 500 7.45 11.48 -9.02
N GLY A 501 8.08 12.21 -8.11
CA GLY A 501 7.51 12.43 -6.79
C GLY A 501 6.18 13.19 -6.86
N GLY A 502 5.33 12.97 -5.86
CA GLY A 502 4.09 13.69 -5.68
C GLY A 502 4.32 15.15 -5.32
N THR A 503 3.40 16.03 -5.72
CA THR A 503 3.46 17.46 -5.41
C THR A 503 2.86 17.74 -4.04
N ALA A 504 3.53 18.56 -3.23
CA ALA A 504 3.03 19.08 -1.95
C ALA A 504 3.85 20.29 -1.48
N GLN A 505 3.65 20.77 -0.24
CA GLN A 505 4.58 21.74 0.38
C GLN A 505 6.00 21.16 0.44
N THR A 506 6.13 19.89 0.84
CA THR A 506 7.37 19.12 0.65
C THR A 506 7.13 18.09 -0.45
N ASN A 507 7.63 18.35 -1.65
CA ASN A 507 7.51 17.41 -2.76
C ASN A 507 8.14 16.06 -2.40
N GLY A 508 7.54 14.99 -2.92
CA GLY A 508 8.17 13.68 -2.90
C GLY A 508 9.41 13.65 -3.78
N GLU A 509 10.34 12.79 -3.44
CA GLU A 509 11.48 12.48 -4.31
C GLU A 509 11.00 11.74 -5.56
N GLY A 510 11.61 12.03 -6.71
CA GLY A 510 11.47 11.15 -7.86
C GLY A 510 12.17 9.82 -7.60
N GLY A 511 11.68 8.76 -8.22
CA GLY A 511 12.42 7.51 -8.29
C GLY A 511 13.65 7.64 -9.19
N THR A 512 14.30 6.52 -9.43
CA THR A 512 15.54 6.43 -10.19
C THR A 512 15.41 5.47 -11.36
N VAL A 513 16.28 5.65 -12.36
CA VAL A 513 16.48 4.63 -13.41
C VAL A 513 17.60 3.72 -12.93
N LYS A 514 17.27 2.47 -12.61
CA LYS A 514 18.23 1.44 -12.15
C LYS A 514 19.01 0.85 -13.32
N ASP A 515 18.34 0.62 -14.44
CA ASP A 515 18.95 0.14 -15.68
C ASP A 515 18.18 0.67 -16.91
N GLU A 516 18.89 0.95 -17.99
CA GLU A 516 18.37 1.27 -19.32
C GLU A 516 19.30 0.68 -20.40
N THR A 517 20.03 -0.39 -20.10
CA THR A 517 21.07 -0.91 -20.99
C THR A 517 20.47 -1.61 -22.21
N GLY A 518 20.89 -1.18 -23.41
CA GLY A 518 20.47 -1.81 -24.65
C GLY A 518 21.03 -3.23 -24.78
N GLY A 519 20.27 -4.13 -25.41
CA GLY A 519 20.69 -5.51 -25.62
C GLY A 519 21.85 -5.58 -26.61
N SER A 520 22.83 -6.45 -26.37
CA SER A 520 23.94 -6.62 -27.33
C SER A 520 23.46 -7.32 -28.60
N GLY A 521 24.05 -6.99 -29.74
CA GLY A 521 23.82 -7.70 -30.99
C GLY A 521 24.44 -9.10 -30.98
N GLY A 522 23.89 -9.99 -31.80
CA GLY A 522 24.45 -11.33 -32.01
C GLY A 522 25.66 -11.30 -32.94
N ASN A 523 26.53 -12.29 -32.82
CA ASN A 523 27.67 -12.45 -33.73
C ASN A 523 27.21 -13.01 -35.08
N GLY A 524 27.87 -12.62 -36.16
CA GLY A 524 27.74 -13.27 -37.46
C GLY A 524 28.33 -14.69 -37.45
N GLY A 525 27.75 -15.59 -38.23
CA GLY A 525 28.27 -16.94 -38.43
C GLY A 525 29.48 -16.98 -39.35
N ASP A 526 30.35 -17.96 -39.16
CA ASP A 526 31.55 -18.14 -39.98
C ASP A 526 31.19 -18.64 -41.39
N GLY A 527 31.98 -18.29 -42.41
CA GLY A 527 31.77 -18.76 -43.78
C GLY A 527 32.76 -18.20 -44.80
N CYS A 528 32.64 -18.61 -46.06
CA CYS A 528 33.44 -18.01 -47.14
C CYS A 528 33.03 -16.56 -47.46
N GLY A 529 31.77 -16.23 -47.19
CA GLY A 529 31.38 -14.88 -46.85
C GLY A 529 31.10 -14.83 -45.34
N PRO A 530 31.88 -14.15 -44.51
CA PRO A 530 31.53 -14.10 -43.10
C PRO A 530 30.17 -13.41 -42.91
N GLY A 531 29.35 -13.93 -42.00
CA GLY A 531 28.09 -13.30 -41.62
C GLY A 531 28.32 -11.91 -41.03
N GLY A 532 27.41 -10.98 -41.31
CA GLY A 532 27.41 -9.64 -40.72
C GLY A 532 27.16 -9.68 -39.21
N ASP A 533 27.67 -8.67 -38.51
CA ASP A 533 27.37 -8.42 -37.11
C ASP A 533 25.90 -8.02 -36.90
N GLY A 534 25.34 -8.43 -35.76
CA GLY A 534 24.10 -7.86 -35.24
C GLY A 534 24.38 -6.53 -34.57
N LYS A 535 23.56 -5.51 -34.84
CA LYS A 535 23.68 -4.21 -34.15
C LYS A 535 23.18 -4.29 -32.71
N GLY A 536 23.85 -3.57 -31.81
CA GLY A 536 23.35 -3.34 -30.46
C GLY A 536 22.00 -2.62 -30.46
N GLY A 537 21.21 -2.89 -29.43
CA GLY A 537 19.97 -2.16 -29.16
C GLY A 537 20.23 -0.77 -28.60
N LEU A 538 19.25 0.11 -28.75
CA LEU A 538 19.30 1.43 -28.13
C LEU A 538 19.14 1.32 -26.61
N GLY A 539 19.83 2.18 -25.86
CA GLY A 539 19.79 2.23 -24.40
C GLY A 539 20.84 3.21 -23.86
N LYS A 540 21.00 3.26 -22.54
CA LYS A 540 22.04 4.03 -21.84
C LYS A 540 22.81 3.12 -20.85
N PRO A 541 23.95 2.54 -21.26
CA PRO A 541 24.55 2.64 -22.59
C PRO A 541 23.80 1.82 -23.66
N PRO A 542 24.02 2.11 -24.96
CA PRO A 542 23.58 1.22 -26.03
C PRO A 542 24.24 -0.15 -25.90
N GLY A 543 23.57 -1.16 -26.44
CA GLY A 543 24.13 -2.50 -26.52
C GLY A 543 25.36 -2.52 -27.41
N THR A 544 26.27 -3.47 -27.12
CA THR A 544 27.44 -3.68 -27.97
C THR A 544 27.04 -4.33 -29.30
N ASP A 545 27.63 -3.90 -30.41
CA ASP A 545 27.51 -4.61 -31.68
C ASP A 545 28.17 -5.98 -31.57
N GLY A 546 27.61 -6.98 -32.25
CA GLY A 546 28.24 -8.29 -32.38
C GLY A 546 29.52 -8.24 -33.21
N ALA A 547 30.30 -9.31 -33.17
CA ALA A 547 31.39 -9.51 -34.10
C ALA A 547 30.88 -10.03 -35.45
N LYS A 548 31.55 -9.66 -36.54
CA LYS A 548 31.37 -10.37 -37.82
C LYS A 548 31.88 -11.81 -37.68
N GLY A 549 31.35 -12.70 -38.51
CA GLY A 549 31.88 -14.05 -38.62
C GLY A 549 33.34 -14.06 -39.08
N LYS A 550 33.98 -15.22 -38.98
CA LYS A 550 35.33 -15.46 -39.49
C LYS A 550 35.30 -15.96 -40.93
N LEU A 551 36.32 -15.56 -41.70
CA LEU A 551 36.57 -16.10 -43.05
C LEU A 551 37.23 -17.47 -42.94
N ILE A 552 36.57 -18.49 -43.48
CA ILE A 552 37.02 -19.91 -43.40
C ILE A 552 37.15 -20.58 -44.77
N CYS A 553 37.46 -19.82 -45.83
CA CYS A 553 37.88 -20.43 -47.09
C CYS A 553 39.34 -20.88 -47.03
N THR A 554 39.61 -22.08 -47.52
CA THR A 554 40.96 -22.49 -47.91
C THR A 554 41.12 -22.25 -49.41
N GLU A 555 42.25 -21.68 -49.82
CA GLU A 555 42.68 -21.66 -51.21
C GLU A 555 43.09 -23.06 -51.70
N GLU A 556 42.18 -24.04 -51.70
CA GLU A 556 42.42 -25.28 -52.45
C GLU A 556 42.05 -25.03 -53.92
N LYS A 557 43.07 -24.58 -54.65
CA LYS A 557 43.16 -24.75 -56.11
C LYS A 557 42.85 -26.23 -56.40
N PRO A 558 41.85 -26.58 -57.24
CA PRO A 558 41.65 -27.97 -57.60
C PRO A 558 42.93 -28.44 -58.29
N LYS A 559 43.65 -29.39 -57.67
CA LYS A 559 44.75 -30.09 -58.32
C LYS A 559 44.17 -30.77 -59.55
N THR A 560 44.47 -30.22 -60.72
CA THR A 560 44.31 -30.88 -62.00
C THR A 560 44.98 -32.24 -61.95
N ALA A 561 44.32 -33.20 -62.59
CA ALA A 561 44.65 -34.61 -62.72
C ALA A 561 46.09 -34.86 -63.24
N PRO A 562 46.63 -36.08 -63.04
CA PRO A 562 48.06 -36.37 -63.10
C PRO A 562 48.53 -36.48 -64.55
N ASP A 563 49.63 -35.81 -64.86
CA ASP A 563 50.34 -36.04 -66.11
C ASP A 563 51.74 -36.60 -65.83
N THR A 564 52.08 -37.54 -66.68
CA THR A 564 53.10 -38.57 -66.54
C THR A 564 54.52 -38.09 -66.84
N GLY A 565 55.49 -38.64 -66.10
CA GLY A 565 56.82 -38.95 -66.61
C GLY A 565 57.93 -37.93 -66.32
N GLY A 566 59.07 -38.42 -65.79
CA GLY A 566 60.34 -37.70 -65.86
C GLY A 566 61.27 -37.87 -64.67
N THR A 567 61.97 -38.99 -64.62
CA THR A 567 63.02 -39.42 -63.68
C THR A 567 64.24 -38.47 -63.62
N SER A 568 64.80 -38.19 -62.44
CA SER A 568 66.24 -38.42 -62.11
C SER A 568 66.61 -38.08 -60.65
N VAL A 569 67.00 -39.14 -59.94
CA VAL A 569 68.14 -39.35 -59.01
C VAL A 569 68.83 -38.13 -58.36
N THR A 570 68.92 -38.07 -57.02
CA THR A 570 70.15 -38.33 -56.20
C THR A 570 69.89 -38.17 -54.68
N PRO A 571 70.52 -38.97 -53.79
CA PRO A 571 70.14 -39.13 -52.38
C PRO A 571 71.10 -38.49 -51.35
N GLY A 572 70.59 -38.31 -50.12
CA GLY A 572 71.32 -37.90 -48.91
C GLY A 572 70.52 -36.84 -48.15
N THR A 573 70.37 -36.83 -46.83
CA THR A 573 71.11 -37.47 -45.74
C THR A 573 70.21 -37.38 -44.51
N GLY A 574 70.16 -38.44 -43.69
CA GLY A 574 69.35 -38.44 -42.47
C GLY A 574 69.91 -37.54 -41.37
N THR A 575 69.03 -37.06 -40.48
CA THR A 575 69.33 -36.86 -39.06
C THR A 575 68.03 -36.96 -38.26
N GLN A 576 68.09 -37.78 -37.23
CA GLN A 576 67.05 -38.12 -36.27
C GLN A 576 67.51 -37.53 -34.92
N THR A 577 66.68 -36.69 -34.30
CA THR A 577 66.79 -36.25 -32.88
C THR A 577 65.40 -35.72 -32.48
N THR A 578 64.55 -36.48 -31.80
CA THR A 578 64.38 -36.65 -30.33
C THR A 578 64.07 -35.38 -29.53
N GLY A 579 62.91 -35.39 -28.88
CA GLY A 579 62.75 -34.96 -27.48
C GLY A 579 62.18 -33.56 -27.23
N GLY A 580 60.99 -33.50 -26.64
CA GLY A 580 60.40 -32.25 -26.14
C GLY A 580 59.00 -32.42 -25.55
N THR A 581 58.92 -33.14 -24.43
CA THR A 581 57.71 -33.32 -23.61
C THR A 581 57.44 -32.08 -22.75
N SER A 582 56.14 -31.89 -22.42
CA SER A 582 55.58 -31.18 -21.25
C SER A 582 55.56 -29.65 -21.20
N GLY A 583 54.36 -29.13 -20.93
CA GLY A 583 54.10 -27.74 -20.55
C GLY A 583 52.60 -27.49 -20.33
N ALA A 584 51.97 -28.25 -19.43
CA ALA A 584 50.64 -27.90 -18.92
C ALA A 584 50.78 -26.65 -18.05
N GLY A 585 50.30 -25.51 -18.56
CA GLY A 585 50.22 -24.26 -17.82
C GLY A 585 49.04 -24.27 -16.86
N THR A 586 49.30 -24.56 -15.60
CA THR A 586 48.42 -24.25 -14.47
C THR A 586 48.63 -22.78 -14.11
N THR A 587 47.68 -21.91 -14.45
CA THR A 587 47.65 -20.54 -13.92
C THR A 587 46.84 -20.53 -12.62
N GLY A 588 47.56 -20.65 -11.51
CA GLY A 588 47.06 -20.26 -10.19
C GLY A 588 46.93 -18.73 -10.14
N GLY A 589 45.70 -18.24 -10.19
CA GLY A 589 45.39 -16.85 -9.86
C GLY A 589 45.24 -16.71 -8.34
N THR A 590 46.15 -15.96 -7.72
CA THR A 590 46.02 -15.45 -6.35
C THR A 590 44.70 -14.69 -6.22
N SER A 591 43.77 -15.23 -5.43
CA SER A 591 42.51 -14.60 -5.08
C SER A 591 42.80 -13.42 -4.14
N GLU A 592 42.75 -12.21 -4.70
CA GLU A 592 42.81 -10.97 -3.95
C GLU A 592 41.52 -10.87 -3.12
N THR A 593 41.63 -10.98 -1.80
CA THR A 593 40.49 -10.87 -0.88
C THR A 593 39.96 -9.45 -0.89
N LYS A 594 38.87 -9.22 -1.62
CA LYS A 594 38.11 -7.96 -1.61
C LYS A 594 37.69 -7.64 -0.17
N THR A 595 37.91 -6.42 0.30
CA THR A 595 37.45 -5.95 1.62
C THR A 595 36.20 -5.08 1.47
N ILE A 596 35.31 -5.10 2.46
CA ILE A 596 34.12 -4.23 2.56
C ILE A 596 34.14 -3.43 3.87
N GLN A 597 33.35 -2.35 3.91
CA GLN A 597 33.12 -1.58 5.14
C GLN A 597 31.92 -2.17 5.89
N ALA A 598 32.07 -2.43 7.19
CA ALA A 598 31.02 -2.99 8.04
C ALA A 598 31.07 -2.39 9.45
N ILE A 599 29.97 -2.45 10.21
CA ILE A 599 29.95 -2.24 11.67
C ILE A 599 29.85 -3.60 12.38
N GLN A 600 30.24 -3.68 13.66
CA GLN A 600 30.07 -4.92 14.44
C GLN A 600 28.90 -4.80 15.40
N PHE A 601 27.88 -5.65 15.24
CA PHE A 601 26.69 -5.70 16.07
C PHE A 601 26.43 -7.14 16.50
N GLU A 602 26.29 -7.37 17.81
CA GLU A 602 26.08 -8.72 18.40
C GLU A 602 27.06 -9.80 17.89
N GLY A 603 28.32 -9.43 17.68
CA GLY A 603 29.37 -10.34 17.19
C GLY A 603 29.34 -10.61 15.68
N LYS A 604 28.43 -9.99 14.93
CA LYS A 604 28.32 -10.07 13.47
C LYS A 604 28.82 -8.80 12.81
N TYR A 605 29.27 -8.89 11.56
CA TYR A 605 29.65 -7.73 10.76
C TYR A 605 28.54 -7.38 9.78
N LEU A 606 27.97 -6.19 9.94
CA LEU A 606 26.88 -5.66 9.13
C LEU A 606 27.45 -4.72 8.07
N PRO A 607 27.33 -5.04 6.76
CA PRO A 607 27.84 -4.19 5.69
C PRO A 607 27.21 -2.79 5.70
N VAL A 608 28.04 -1.73 5.62
CA VAL A 608 27.59 -0.33 5.72
C VAL A 608 26.69 0.06 4.55
N ASP A 609 26.82 -0.58 3.39
CA ASP A 609 25.96 -0.36 2.22
C ASP A 609 24.51 -0.85 2.40
N GLN A 610 24.25 -1.63 3.46
CA GLN A 610 22.91 -2.07 3.86
C GLN A 610 22.36 -1.27 5.06
N LEU A 611 23.07 -0.23 5.50
CA LEU A 611 22.73 0.57 6.67
C LEU A 611 22.39 2.01 6.29
N ILE A 612 21.49 2.60 7.08
CA ILE A 612 21.19 4.04 7.06
C ILE A 612 21.46 4.64 8.44
N ILE A 613 21.65 5.95 8.48
CA ILE A 613 21.79 6.71 9.72
C ILE A 613 20.51 7.50 9.92
N GLU A 614 19.87 7.32 11.06
CA GLU A 614 18.67 8.05 11.45
C GLU A 614 18.88 8.78 12.79
N ASP A 615 18.28 9.97 12.91
CA ASP A 615 18.22 10.75 14.15
C ASP A 615 16.80 10.70 14.71
N GLU A 616 16.51 9.66 15.49
CA GLU A 616 15.18 9.42 16.05
C GLU A 616 14.91 10.27 17.31
N VAL A 617 13.73 10.91 17.35
CA VAL A 617 13.25 11.72 18.48
C VAL A 617 13.08 10.83 19.71
N GLY A 618 14.02 10.92 20.66
CA GLY A 618 14.01 10.17 21.91
C GLY A 618 15.33 9.47 22.25
N CYS A 619 16.21 9.23 21.27
CA CYS A 619 17.50 8.55 21.49
C CYS A 619 18.71 9.50 21.61
N GLY A 620 18.55 10.77 21.22
CA GLY A 620 19.49 11.87 21.48
C GLY A 620 20.85 11.78 20.76
N ALA A 621 20.94 11.01 19.66
CA ALA A 621 22.10 10.86 18.80
C ALA A 621 21.72 10.15 17.48
N GLU A 622 22.63 10.16 16.50
CA GLU A 622 22.55 9.34 15.28
C GLU A 622 22.74 7.84 15.58
N HIS A 623 21.89 6.99 14.99
CA HIS A 623 21.92 5.53 15.13
C HIS A 623 22.03 4.84 13.77
N TRP A 624 22.61 3.65 13.77
CA TRP A 624 22.61 2.76 12.60
C TRP A 624 21.29 2.00 12.52
N HIS A 625 20.63 2.04 11.38
CA HIS A 625 19.42 1.28 11.08
C HIS A 625 19.61 0.47 9.79
N ALA A 626 18.79 -0.56 9.59
CA ALA A 626 18.78 -1.32 8.36
C ALA A 626 18.07 -0.51 7.26
N ALA A 627 18.69 -0.39 6.08
CA ALA A 627 18.08 0.34 4.96
C ALA A 627 16.75 -0.28 4.50
N GLU A 628 16.61 -1.60 4.64
CA GLU A 628 15.45 -2.39 4.20
C GLU A 628 14.79 -3.17 5.35
N GLY A 629 15.00 -2.76 6.61
CA GLY A 629 14.48 -3.45 7.81
C GLY A 629 15.20 -4.77 8.16
N LEU A 630 16.14 -5.20 7.32
CA LEU A 630 16.97 -6.38 7.48
C LEU A 630 18.37 -6.11 6.91
N VAL A 631 19.40 -6.68 7.55
CA VAL A 631 20.78 -6.72 7.03
C VAL A 631 21.26 -8.15 6.92
N VAL A 632 21.89 -8.49 5.80
CA VAL A 632 22.63 -9.75 5.65
C VAL A 632 24.07 -9.53 6.11
N ALA A 633 24.42 -10.12 7.24
CA ALA A 633 25.76 -10.07 7.80
C ALA A 633 26.78 -10.80 6.91
N THR A 634 28.07 -10.53 7.08
CA THR A 634 29.14 -11.15 6.29
C THR A 634 29.25 -12.68 6.46
N ASP A 635 28.60 -13.26 7.45
CA ASP A 635 28.49 -14.71 7.65
C ASP A 635 27.26 -15.33 6.95
N GLY A 636 26.49 -14.51 6.22
CA GLY A 636 25.25 -14.89 5.54
C GLY A 636 24.02 -14.94 6.44
N SER A 637 24.16 -14.64 7.75
CA SER A 637 23.01 -14.60 8.65
C SER A 637 22.20 -13.30 8.49
N GLN A 638 20.89 -13.42 8.67
CA GLN A 638 19.96 -12.31 8.65
C GLN A 638 19.89 -11.65 10.04
N VAL A 639 20.00 -10.32 10.08
CA VAL A 639 19.87 -9.50 11.29
C VAL A 639 18.77 -8.46 11.05
N PHE A 640 17.65 -8.61 11.76
CA PHE A 640 16.52 -7.69 11.66
C PHE A 640 16.81 -6.40 12.43
N ASP A 641 16.31 -5.28 11.92
CA ASP A 641 16.37 -4.01 12.65
C ASP A 641 15.64 -4.14 14.01
N PRO A 642 16.27 -3.79 15.14
CA PRO A 642 15.65 -3.81 16.46
C PRO A 642 14.42 -2.88 16.59
N GLY A 643 14.15 -2.05 15.59
CA GLY A 643 12.97 -1.21 15.48
C GLY A 643 13.25 0.25 15.84
N PRO A 644 12.20 1.09 15.89
CA PRO A 644 12.30 2.55 15.96
C PRO A 644 12.73 3.09 17.34
N GLN A 645 13.38 2.26 18.14
CA GLN A 645 13.93 2.64 19.44
C GLN A 645 15.43 2.35 19.44
N CYS A 646 16.15 3.16 18.66
CA CYS A 646 17.61 3.27 18.63
C CYS A 646 18.38 2.23 17.80
N GLY A 647 17.72 1.53 16.87
CA GLY A 647 18.34 0.71 15.81
C GLY A 647 19.39 -0.30 16.29
N PHE A 648 20.45 -0.48 15.51
CA PHE A 648 21.63 -1.28 15.88
C PHE A 648 22.53 -0.57 16.92
N GLY A 649 22.22 0.66 17.32
CA GLY A 649 23.00 1.45 18.27
C GLY A 649 23.62 2.71 17.66
N LYS A 650 24.21 3.54 18.54
CA LYS A 650 24.73 4.87 18.17
C LYS A 650 25.91 4.77 17.21
N VAL A 651 25.94 5.64 16.21
CA VAL A 651 27.03 5.70 15.22
C VAL A 651 28.40 5.85 15.89
N ARG A 652 28.47 6.65 16.95
CA ARG A 652 29.71 6.86 17.73
C ARG A 652 30.20 5.63 18.51
N ASP A 653 29.30 4.71 18.86
CA ASP A 653 29.61 3.54 19.68
C ASP A 653 29.94 2.32 18.80
N LEU A 654 29.53 2.34 17.52
CA LEU A 654 29.78 1.31 16.52
C LEU A 654 30.53 1.87 15.29
N PRO A 655 31.86 2.03 15.37
CA PRO A 655 32.64 2.58 14.27
C PRO A 655 32.73 1.63 13.08
N VAL A 656 32.81 2.20 11.87
CA VAL A 656 33.02 1.46 10.63
C VAL A 656 34.42 0.85 10.59
N GLN A 657 34.51 -0.42 10.23
CA GLN A 657 35.75 -1.19 10.08
C GLN A 657 35.81 -1.91 8.74
N GLN A 658 37.02 -2.19 8.26
CA GLN A 658 37.24 -2.96 7.03
C GLN A 658 37.32 -4.46 7.36
N VAL A 659 36.47 -5.26 6.72
CA VAL A 659 36.42 -6.72 6.86
C VAL A 659 36.53 -7.41 5.51
N ALA A 660 36.96 -8.67 5.50
CA ALA A 660 37.01 -9.46 4.27
C ALA A 660 35.59 -9.68 3.72
N ALA A 661 35.41 -9.51 2.40
CA ALA A 661 34.13 -9.75 1.74
C ALA A 661 33.74 -11.23 1.85
N PRO A 662 32.44 -11.53 2.06
CA PRO A 662 31.94 -12.89 2.00
C PRO A 662 32.28 -13.54 0.64
N ARG A 663 32.64 -14.83 0.68
CA ARG A 663 32.90 -15.63 -0.53
C ARG A 663 31.63 -16.06 -1.23
#